data_AF-A0AAN8KFX3-F1
#
_entry.id   AF-A0AAN8KFX3-F1
#
_cell.length_a   1.000
_cell.length_b   1.000
_cell.length_c   1.000
_cell.angle_alpha   90.00
_cell.angle_beta   90.00
_cell.angle_gamma   90.00
#
_symmetry.space_group_name_H-M   'P 1'
#
loop_
_entity.id
_entity.type
_entity.pdbx_description
1 polymer ?
#
loop_
_entity_poly.entity_id
_entity_poly.type
_entity_poly.pdbx_seq_one_letter_code
_entity_poly.pdbx_strand_id
1 'polypeptide(L)'
;MLSLVLGLICFGGVVSYPSDNLIQGKFPPDFRFGISTSAYQIEGAWNVDGKGMSIWDNFTHIPGNTKDGATGDIADDSYYKYPQDIQTLKELGIKNFRFSISWPRILPDGTLDKINQAGIDHYNRVINDLLANGITPFVVLYHWDLPQKLQDNGGWLNETIRQRFADYSDLCFQLFGDRVDHWITFIEPFSISWIGYEVGTFAPGVKNNTAVYVAAHNIILSHAQVYHNYRAHYANVTGKIGISLDIIWQYPKTNTTENIAAAARALDFRFGWIANPLVYGDYPAVMRQQVDKKSKLQGLPRSRLPTFTPAQSQSIKGAFDFLGINQYTTQLVEYQHLTDTVPGYFNDQDAVFSLDPSWPRGKPDSQFPTVPWGMRYVLEHVRDTYNNPEVYITENGYVDCGTMQDQGRIDYIKAYSNNVLQAINSGCNVKGYFIWTLLDDFEWVTYEDKFGLYLIDYKSDERTRFARASAYFYAKLINTNGFDSDVLNFRAYPEDRDEFVYGKFPAGFQWGMATSAYQIEGAWNVDGKGPSIWDVFVHTPGNIHDNETADITCNSYYNYKEDVQMLKTVGVRNYRFSISWSRIMPDGTPSSLNAKGVAYYNNLINELLANGMHPMVTIYHWDLPQAFQQTDGGWLNDTIIDAYRQYADKCFELFGDRVKLWITFNEPWVSSINGYENGNHAPGISMPGRGGYIAAHNIIRSHAAAYHVYDTKYRATQGGLYCLLLVVKDISQHRSDSVFSSFKASKVLKRRS
;
A
#
# COMPACT_ATOMS: atom_id res chain seq x y z
N MET A 1 -5.69 21.58 -27.88
CA MET A 1 -5.90 21.90 -26.45
C MET A 1 -7.19 21.25 -26.00
N LEU A 2 -7.10 20.06 -25.41
CA LEU A 2 -8.17 19.43 -24.65
C LEU A 2 -7.51 18.40 -23.74
N SER A 3 -7.53 18.67 -22.45
CA SER A 3 -6.97 17.82 -21.40
C SER A 3 -8.02 16.80 -21.00
N LEU A 4 -7.80 15.53 -21.30
CA LEU A 4 -8.53 14.41 -20.72
C LEU A 4 -7.77 13.96 -19.46
N VAL A 5 -8.42 14.10 -18.30
CA VAL A 5 -8.01 13.44 -17.06
C VAL A 5 -8.64 12.05 -17.06
N LEU A 6 -7.87 11.02 -17.40
CA LEU A 6 -8.23 9.62 -17.19
C LEU A 6 -7.67 9.19 -15.84
N GLY A 7 -8.57 9.00 -14.86
CA GLY A 7 -8.25 8.26 -13.64
C GLY A 7 -8.01 6.79 -14.00
N LEU A 8 -6.75 6.36 -13.96
CA LEU A 8 -6.37 4.96 -14.10
C LEU A 8 -6.76 4.22 -12.81
N ILE A 9 -7.79 3.38 -12.92
CA ILE A 9 -8.06 2.31 -11.96
C ILE A 9 -7.07 1.19 -12.28
N CYS A 10 -6.10 0.95 -11.39
CA CYS A 10 -5.19 -0.19 -11.46
C CYS A 10 -5.97 -1.50 -11.30
N PHE A 11 -6.35 -2.13 -12.41
CA PHE A 11 -6.73 -3.53 -12.41
C PHE A 11 -5.46 -4.38 -12.26
N GLY A 12 -5.40 -5.18 -11.19
CA GLY A 12 -4.35 -6.17 -10.98
C GLY A 12 -4.36 -7.21 -12.09
N GLY A 13 -3.47 -7.04 -13.07
CA GLY A 13 -3.16 -8.09 -14.05
C GLY A 13 -2.33 -9.17 -13.38
N VAL A 14 -2.69 -10.44 -13.62
CA VAL A 14 -1.82 -11.58 -13.30
C VAL A 14 -0.61 -11.48 -14.22
N VAL A 15 0.55 -11.13 -13.66
CA VAL A 15 1.80 -11.03 -14.40
C VAL A 15 2.49 -12.39 -14.39
N SER A 16 2.49 -13.07 -15.53
CA SER A 16 3.30 -14.29 -15.70
C SER A 16 4.75 -13.91 -16.04
N TYR A 17 5.68 -14.32 -15.17
CA TYR A 17 7.12 -14.07 -15.34
C TYR A 17 7.70 -14.98 -16.45
N PRO A 18 8.68 -14.50 -17.23
CA PRO A 18 9.51 -15.37 -18.06
C PRO A 18 10.09 -16.47 -17.17
N SER A 19 9.77 -17.72 -17.48
CA SER A 19 10.05 -18.88 -16.64
C SER A 19 11.55 -19.20 -16.59
N ASP A 20 12.26 -18.69 -15.58
CA ASP A 20 13.21 -19.57 -14.91
C ASP A 20 12.36 -20.63 -14.21
N ASN A 21 12.57 -21.90 -14.55
CA ASN A 21 11.85 -22.99 -13.92
C ASN A 21 12.12 -22.95 -12.41
N LEU A 22 11.09 -22.61 -11.61
CA LEU A 22 11.18 -22.68 -10.16
C LEU A 22 11.51 -24.11 -9.75
N ILE A 23 12.47 -24.27 -8.85
CA ILE A 23 12.84 -25.59 -8.33
C ILE A 23 12.16 -25.87 -7.00
N GLN A 24 11.88 -27.14 -6.74
CA GLN A 24 11.57 -27.62 -5.39
C GLN A 24 12.87 -27.91 -4.64
N GLY A 25 12.87 -27.71 -3.32
CA GLY A 25 14.04 -27.97 -2.49
C GLY A 25 14.00 -27.23 -1.16
N LYS A 26 14.96 -27.55 -0.29
CA LYS A 26 15.14 -26.90 1.01
C LYS A 26 16.42 -26.09 1.01
N PHE A 27 16.40 -24.95 1.70
CA PHE A 27 17.64 -24.25 2.03
C PHE A 27 18.46 -25.05 3.05
N PRO A 28 19.77 -24.81 3.16
CA PRO A 28 20.60 -25.41 4.20
C PRO A 28 19.99 -25.22 5.60
N PRO A 29 20.16 -26.17 6.55
CA PRO A 29 19.56 -26.05 7.88
C PRO A 29 20.01 -24.83 8.69
N ASP A 30 21.20 -24.29 8.39
CA ASP A 30 21.78 -23.09 8.99
C ASP A 30 21.39 -21.79 8.27
N PHE A 31 20.55 -21.86 7.23
CA PHE A 31 20.12 -20.70 6.46
C PHE A 31 19.22 -19.77 7.28
N ARG A 32 19.51 -18.47 7.24
CA ARG A 32 18.85 -17.45 8.04
C ARG A 32 17.89 -16.63 7.19
N PHE A 33 16.59 -16.86 7.36
CA PHE A 33 15.58 -15.91 6.88
C PHE A 33 15.43 -14.76 7.86
N GLY A 34 15.32 -13.55 7.33
CA GLY A 34 15.13 -12.35 8.14
C GLY A 34 14.38 -11.25 7.44
N ILE A 35 14.23 -10.13 8.12
CA ILE A 35 13.61 -8.95 7.56
C ILE A 35 14.34 -7.71 8.04
N SER A 36 14.32 -6.66 7.22
CA SER A 36 15.12 -5.47 7.38
C SER A 36 14.26 -4.23 7.60
N THR A 37 14.83 -3.26 8.31
CA THR A 37 14.34 -1.87 8.48
C THR A 37 15.53 -0.90 8.60
N SER A 38 15.28 0.41 8.57
CA SER A 38 16.29 1.44 8.86
C SER A 38 15.77 2.51 9.80
N ALA A 39 16.67 3.08 10.59
CA ALA A 39 16.34 3.99 11.69
C ALA A 39 15.54 5.21 11.20
N TYR A 40 16.06 5.94 10.22
CA TYR A 40 15.41 7.16 9.74
C TYR A 40 14.06 6.87 9.06
N GLN A 41 13.91 5.70 8.41
CA GLN A 41 12.70 5.36 7.69
C GLN A 41 11.56 4.95 8.62
N ILE A 42 11.83 4.36 9.80
CA ILE A 42 10.79 3.80 10.68
C ILE A 42 10.70 4.42 12.08
N GLU A 43 11.78 4.99 12.64
CA GLU A 43 11.81 5.35 14.07
C GLU A 43 10.95 6.57 14.39
N GLY A 44 11.08 7.63 13.61
CA GLY A 44 10.55 8.95 13.96
C GLY A 44 11.22 9.53 15.21
N ALA A 45 10.44 10.28 16.00
CA ALA A 45 10.89 10.90 17.24
C ALA A 45 12.21 11.66 17.08
N TRP A 46 12.30 12.45 16.01
CA TRP A 46 13.56 12.94 15.47
C TRP A 46 14.33 13.90 16.39
N ASN A 47 13.63 14.61 17.27
CA ASN A 47 14.16 15.59 18.21
C ASN A 47 13.80 15.26 19.68
N VAL A 48 13.38 14.02 19.95
CA VAL A 48 12.98 13.53 21.27
C VAL A 48 14.19 12.99 22.03
N ASP A 49 14.15 13.08 23.37
CA ASP A 49 15.11 12.43 24.28
C ASP A 49 16.58 12.74 23.95
N GLY A 50 16.84 13.98 23.54
CA GLY A 50 18.19 14.48 23.28
C GLY A 50 18.83 14.00 21.98
N LYS A 51 18.10 13.32 21.08
CA LYS A 51 18.59 12.97 19.74
C LYS A 51 19.06 14.24 19.00
N GLY A 52 20.22 14.14 18.35
CA GLY A 52 20.75 15.16 17.47
C GLY A 52 20.08 15.17 16.09
N MET A 53 20.27 16.27 15.38
CA MET A 53 19.86 16.39 13.98
C MET A 53 20.80 15.54 13.09
N SER A 54 20.20 14.71 12.24
CA SER A 54 20.88 14.00 11.15
C SER A 54 20.89 14.86 9.87
N ILE A 55 21.67 14.44 8.88
CA ILE A 55 21.64 15.03 7.54
C ILE A 55 20.27 14.89 6.88
N TRP A 56 19.51 13.85 7.19
CA TRP A 56 18.16 13.66 6.65
C TRP A 56 17.12 14.57 7.30
N ASP A 57 17.22 14.79 8.61
CA ASP A 57 16.40 15.78 9.31
C ASP A 57 16.58 17.15 8.61
N ASN A 58 17.82 17.61 8.48
CA ASN A 58 18.14 18.87 7.79
C ASN A 58 17.68 18.87 6.31
N PHE A 59 17.90 17.77 5.57
CA PHE A 59 17.56 17.69 4.15
C PHE A 59 16.05 17.75 3.89
N THR A 60 15.26 17.04 4.69
CA THR A 60 13.79 16.95 4.50
C THR A 60 13.05 18.20 4.97
N HIS A 61 13.61 18.96 5.93
CA HIS A 61 13.06 20.25 6.34
C HIS A 61 13.32 21.40 5.34
N ILE A 62 14.11 21.17 4.28
CA ILE A 62 14.31 22.14 3.19
C ILE A 62 13.18 21.97 2.14
N PRO A 63 12.38 23.02 1.87
CA PRO A 63 11.29 22.94 0.90
C PRO A 63 11.75 22.51 -0.50
N GLY A 64 11.04 21.54 -1.08
CA GLY A 64 11.28 21.04 -2.44
C GLY A 64 12.24 19.86 -2.55
N ASN A 65 12.86 19.44 -1.44
CA ASN A 65 13.75 18.26 -1.42
C ASN A 65 13.01 16.93 -1.38
N THR A 66 11.77 16.92 -0.86
CA THR A 66 10.93 15.73 -0.75
C THR A 66 9.59 15.96 -1.44
N LYS A 67 8.93 14.85 -1.79
CA LYS A 67 7.58 14.85 -2.35
C LYS A 67 6.63 15.46 -1.32
N ASP A 68 5.87 16.47 -1.74
CA ASP A 68 4.86 17.18 -0.93
C ASP A 68 5.37 17.74 0.42
N GLY A 69 6.70 17.96 0.55
CA GLY A 69 7.31 18.40 1.80
C GLY A 69 7.29 17.34 2.91
N ALA A 70 7.16 16.06 2.57
CA ALA A 70 7.18 14.96 3.52
C ALA A 70 8.51 14.87 4.28
N THR A 71 8.45 14.44 5.54
CA THR A 71 9.63 14.25 6.40
C THR A 71 9.56 12.92 7.15
N GLY A 72 10.69 12.50 7.72
CA GLY A 72 10.81 11.34 8.60
C GLY A 72 10.56 11.65 10.09
N ASP A 73 9.99 12.82 10.41
CA ASP A 73 9.86 13.31 11.80
C ASP A 73 9.11 12.33 12.71
N ILE A 74 8.03 11.76 12.18
CA ILE A 74 7.20 10.73 12.81
C ILE A 74 7.45 9.36 12.16
N ALA A 75 7.58 9.32 10.83
CA ALA A 75 7.71 8.07 10.09
C ALA A 75 6.62 7.05 10.51
N ASP A 76 7.03 5.82 10.86
CA ASP A 76 6.15 4.77 11.37
C ASP A 76 6.07 4.75 12.91
N ASP A 77 6.73 5.69 13.58
CA ASP A 77 6.71 5.88 15.04
C ASP A 77 7.26 4.69 15.84
N SER A 78 8.19 3.94 15.23
CA SER A 78 8.77 2.72 15.82
C SER A 78 9.63 3.02 17.05
N TYR A 79 10.06 4.26 17.27
CA TYR A 79 10.71 4.66 18.53
C TYR A 79 9.86 4.31 19.76
N TYR A 80 8.54 4.50 19.67
CA TYR A 80 7.58 4.12 20.71
C TYR A 80 6.91 2.77 20.43
N LYS A 81 6.73 2.42 19.15
CA LYS A 81 5.96 1.22 18.73
C LYS A 81 6.81 -0.03 18.49
N TYR A 82 8.11 0.00 18.78
CA TYR A 82 8.99 -1.17 18.65
C TYR A 82 8.45 -2.47 19.29
N PRO A 83 7.71 -2.48 20.43
CA PRO A 83 7.18 -3.74 20.97
C PRO A 83 6.14 -4.37 20.04
N GLN A 84 5.35 -3.56 19.34
CA GLN A 84 4.38 -4.01 18.35
C GLN A 84 5.08 -4.57 17.11
N ASP A 85 6.16 -3.92 16.68
CA ASP A 85 6.94 -4.37 15.51
C ASP A 85 7.64 -5.71 15.82
N ILE A 86 8.17 -5.89 17.03
CA ILE A 86 8.76 -7.17 17.49
C ILE A 86 7.70 -8.26 17.63
N GLN A 87 6.52 -7.93 18.16
CA GLN A 87 5.40 -8.87 18.24
C GLN A 87 4.98 -9.34 16.83
N THR A 88 5.00 -8.44 15.85
CA THR A 88 4.74 -8.76 14.44
C THR A 88 5.76 -9.76 13.88
N LEU A 89 7.05 -9.56 14.14
CA LEU A 89 8.11 -10.49 13.74
C LEU A 89 7.88 -11.91 14.31
N LYS A 90 7.49 -11.97 15.60
CA LYS A 90 7.21 -13.21 16.30
C LYS A 90 6.01 -13.95 15.69
N GLU A 91 4.94 -13.23 15.36
CA GLU A 91 3.74 -13.78 14.74
C GLU A 91 4.01 -14.38 13.35
N LEU A 92 4.91 -13.76 12.58
CA LEU A 92 5.38 -14.30 11.30
C LEU A 92 6.38 -15.46 11.43
N GLY A 93 6.85 -15.76 12.65
CA GLY A 93 7.88 -16.78 12.88
C GLY A 93 9.29 -16.38 12.41
N ILE A 94 9.53 -15.09 12.19
CA ILE A 94 10.85 -14.57 11.78
C ILE A 94 11.83 -14.71 12.93
N LYS A 95 13.06 -15.17 12.62
CA LYS A 95 14.11 -15.45 13.62
C LYS A 95 15.33 -14.53 13.53
N ASN A 96 15.42 -13.70 12.50
CA ASN A 96 16.53 -12.77 12.32
C ASN A 96 15.95 -11.42 11.91
N PHE A 97 16.38 -10.35 12.58
CA PHE A 97 15.89 -8.99 12.30
C PHE A 97 17.07 -8.06 12.10
N ARG A 98 17.14 -7.44 10.92
CA ARG A 98 18.13 -6.42 10.61
C ARG A 98 17.54 -5.03 10.87
N PHE A 99 18.21 -4.25 11.69
CA PHE A 99 17.87 -2.85 11.94
C PHE A 99 19.14 -2.02 12.09
N SER A 100 19.04 -0.70 11.94
CA SER A 100 20.17 0.21 12.13
C SER A 100 20.07 0.98 13.45
N ILE A 101 21.22 1.30 14.03
CA ILE A 101 21.32 2.24 15.13
C ILE A 101 21.49 3.64 14.56
N SER A 102 20.69 4.60 15.04
CA SER A 102 20.84 5.98 14.64
C SER A 102 22.01 6.65 15.35
N TRP A 103 23.04 6.98 14.58
CA TRP A 103 24.24 7.65 15.10
C TRP A 103 23.89 8.93 15.88
N PRO A 104 23.10 9.88 15.36
CA PRO A 104 22.75 11.09 16.12
C PRO A 104 21.81 10.82 17.31
N ARG A 105 21.20 9.64 17.41
CA ARG A 105 20.44 9.26 18.61
C ARG A 105 21.35 8.81 19.75
N ILE A 106 22.48 8.16 19.44
CA ILE A 106 23.50 7.78 20.43
C ILE A 106 24.45 8.94 20.75
N LEU A 107 24.99 9.60 19.72
CA LEU A 107 25.93 10.72 19.81
C LEU A 107 25.33 11.94 19.10
N PRO A 108 24.62 12.85 19.80
CA PRO A 108 23.87 13.94 19.17
C PRO A 108 24.68 14.92 18.31
N ASP A 109 25.98 15.05 18.53
CA ASP A 109 26.88 15.79 17.64
C ASP A 109 27.89 14.91 16.89
N GLY A 110 27.74 13.60 17.02
CA GLY A 110 28.61 12.60 16.40
C GLY A 110 29.94 12.37 17.13
N THR A 111 30.11 12.91 18.34
CA THR A 111 31.33 12.75 19.14
C THR A 111 31.06 12.15 20.52
N LEU A 112 32.09 11.57 21.15
CA LEU A 112 32.00 11.02 22.50
C LEU A 112 31.85 12.08 23.60
N ASP A 113 31.98 13.36 23.26
CA ASP A 113 31.81 14.46 24.22
C ASP A 113 30.36 14.57 24.71
N LYS A 114 29.40 14.09 23.92
CA LYS A 114 27.98 14.07 24.26
C LYS A 114 27.37 12.71 23.92
N ILE A 115 27.26 11.85 24.94
CA ILE A 115 26.60 10.56 24.85
C ILE A 115 25.16 10.69 25.35
N ASN A 116 24.19 10.20 24.56
CA ASN A 116 22.78 10.23 24.91
C ASN A 116 22.30 8.90 25.53
N GLN A 117 22.13 8.87 26.85
CA GLN A 117 21.70 7.68 27.57
C GLN A 117 20.30 7.20 27.14
N ALA A 118 19.36 8.11 26.86
CA ALA A 118 18.01 7.70 26.47
C ALA A 118 17.96 7.00 25.10
N GLY A 119 18.84 7.39 24.17
CA GLY A 119 19.07 6.68 22.92
C GLY A 119 19.65 5.29 23.14
N ILE A 120 20.64 5.16 24.03
CA ILE A 120 21.21 3.86 24.41
C ILE A 120 20.14 2.96 25.04
N ASP A 121 19.33 3.50 25.94
CA ASP A 121 18.26 2.75 26.62
C ASP A 121 17.19 2.26 25.62
N HIS A 122 16.88 3.05 24.58
CA HIS A 122 15.99 2.62 23.50
C HIS A 122 16.52 1.37 22.79
N TYR A 123 17.76 1.39 22.28
CA TYR A 123 18.30 0.21 21.58
C TYR A 123 18.54 -0.98 22.51
N ASN A 124 18.88 -0.74 23.79
CA ASN A 124 18.91 -1.82 24.78
C ASN A 124 17.54 -2.48 24.93
N ARG A 125 16.45 -1.71 24.98
CA ARG A 125 15.09 -2.26 25.04
C ARG A 125 14.74 -3.05 23.77
N VAL A 126 15.04 -2.52 22.59
CA VAL A 126 14.81 -3.21 21.31
C VAL A 126 15.56 -4.53 21.25
N ILE A 127 16.87 -4.53 21.52
CA ILE A 127 17.72 -5.73 21.49
C ILE A 127 17.25 -6.77 22.52
N ASN A 128 16.97 -6.34 23.75
CA ASN A 128 16.51 -7.24 24.80
C ASN A 128 15.16 -7.88 24.46
N ASP A 129 14.23 -7.11 23.88
CA ASP A 129 12.91 -7.61 23.50
C ASP A 129 12.97 -8.55 22.27
N LEU A 130 13.85 -8.27 21.31
CA LEU A 130 14.15 -9.20 20.20
C LEU A 130 14.64 -10.55 20.74
N LEU A 131 15.64 -10.53 21.62
CA LEU A 131 16.22 -11.74 22.21
C LEU A 131 15.21 -12.48 23.10
N ALA A 132 14.40 -11.78 23.89
CA ALA A 132 13.34 -12.37 24.70
C ALA A 132 12.29 -13.11 23.85
N ASN A 133 12.12 -12.70 22.59
CA ASN A 133 11.23 -13.35 21.62
C ASN A 133 11.95 -14.34 20.69
N GLY A 134 13.24 -14.63 20.96
CA GLY A 134 14.04 -15.59 20.19
C GLY A 134 14.39 -15.11 18.77
N ILE A 135 14.55 -13.79 18.60
CA ILE A 135 14.90 -13.13 17.35
C ILE A 135 16.34 -12.62 17.45
N THR A 136 17.20 -13.04 16.51
CA THR A 136 18.61 -12.65 16.46
C THR A 136 18.76 -11.26 15.82
N PRO A 137 19.41 -10.30 16.48
CA PRO A 137 19.65 -8.96 15.91
C PRO A 137 20.81 -8.96 14.92
N PHE A 138 20.59 -8.38 13.74
CA PHE A 138 21.61 -8.01 12.75
C PHE A 138 21.71 -6.49 12.73
N VAL A 139 22.78 -5.93 13.31
CA VAL A 139 22.85 -4.49 13.57
C VAL A 139 23.67 -3.77 12.51
N VAL A 140 23.09 -2.73 11.92
CA VAL A 140 23.76 -1.80 11.02
C VAL A 140 24.21 -0.55 11.79
N LEU A 141 25.49 -0.23 11.73
CA LEU A 141 26.05 0.94 12.42
C LEU A 141 25.72 2.25 11.68
N TYR A 142 25.83 2.27 10.35
CA TYR A 142 25.52 3.43 9.54
C TYR A 142 24.53 3.11 8.43
N HIS A 143 23.32 3.67 8.53
CA HIS A 143 22.28 3.62 7.50
C HIS A 143 21.85 5.05 7.12
N TRP A 144 22.83 5.80 6.60
CA TRP A 144 22.68 7.08 5.91
C TRP A 144 22.33 8.29 6.78
N ASP A 145 22.24 8.13 8.10
CA ASP A 145 21.77 9.14 9.03
C ASP A 145 22.90 9.85 9.79
N LEU A 146 23.91 10.32 9.06
CA LEU A 146 25.06 11.05 9.62
C LEU A 146 24.61 12.23 10.51
N PRO A 147 25.19 12.44 11.70
CA PRO A 147 24.95 13.65 12.48
C PRO A 147 25.29 14.92 11.68
N GLN A 148 24.37 15.88 11.64
CA GLN A 148 24.51 17.10 10.85
C GLN A 148 25.78 17.89 11.25
N LYS A 149 26.16 17.91 12.53
CA LYS A 149 27.40 18.57 12.97
C LYS A 149 28.68 18.01 12.35
N LEU A 150 28.70 16.72 12.00
CA LEU A 150 29.82 16.12 11.27
C LEU A 150 29.77 16.51 9.79
N GLN A 151 28.57 16.61 9.21
CA GLN A 151 28.38 17.12 7.86
C GLN A 151 28.80 18.60 7.71
N ASP A 152 28.55 19.43 8.72
CA ASP A 152 28.99 20.83 8.76
C ASP A 152 30.53 20.96 8.66
N ASN A 153 31.26 19.92 9.07
CA ASN A 153 32.71 19.79 8.94
C ASN A 153 33.14 19.05 7.67
N GLY A 154 32.25 18.82 6.71
CA GLY A 154 32.51 18.17 5.42
C GLY A 154 32.07 16.71 5.32
N GLY A 155 31.56 16.11 6.40
CA GLY A 155 31.01 14.75 6.40
C GLY A 155 31.97 13.72 5.81
N TRP A 156 31.50 12.90 4.87
CA TRP A 156 32.32 11.87 4.23
C TRP A 156 33.43 12.41 3.32
N LEU A 157 33.48 13.71 3.03
CA LEU A 157 34.58 14.33 2.30
C LEU A 157 35.78 14.68 3.20
N ASN A 158 35.58 14.73 4.52
CA ASN A 158 36.62 15.05 5.48
C ASN A 158 37.18 13.76 6.10
N GLU A 159 38.49 13.56 6.02
CA GLU A 159 39.12 12.35 6.54
C GLU A 159 39.03 12.15 8.06
N THR A 160 38.77 13.22 8.82
CA THR A 160 38.53 13.12 10.26
C THR A 160 37.31 12.27 10.60
N ILE A 161 36.37 12.08 9.65
CA ILE A 161 35.21 11.22 9.81
C ILE A 161 35.57 9.77 10.12
N ARG A 162 36.73 9.30 9.63
CA ARG A 162 37.19 7.92 9.85
C ARG A 162 37.33 7.62 11.34
N GLN A 163 37.95 8.53 12.08
CA GLN A 163 38.08 8.40 13.52
C GLN A 163 36.74 8.57 14.24
N ARG A 164 35.89 9.51 13.82
CA ARG A 164 34.56 9.71 14.43
C ARG A 164 33.68 8.48 14.30
N PHE A 165 33.69 7.85 13.12
CA PHE A 165 32.95 6.61 12.90
C PHE A 165 33.54 5.44 13.68
N ALA A 166 34.87 5.38 13.81
CA ALA A 166 35.54 4.40 14.65
C ALA A 166 35.17 4.53 16.15
N ASP A 167 35.16 5.75 16.68
CA ASP A 167 34.78 6.06 18.06
C ASP A 167 33.32 5.66 18.34
N TYR A 168 32.41 6.02 17.43
CA TYR A 168 30.99 5.65 17.51
C TYR A 168 30.79 4.13 17.46
N SER A 169 31.45 3.46 16.51
CA SER A 169 31.33 2.01 16.35
C SER A 169 31.86 1.26 17.57
N ASP A 170 33.00 1.68 18.11
CA ASP A 170 33.57 1.08 19.32
C ASP A 170 32.63 1.23 20.51
N LEU A 171 32.02 2.41 20.70
CA LEU A 171 30.98 2.60 21.73
C LEU A 171 29.79 1.64 21.54
N CYS A 172 29.30 1.47 20.30
CA CYS A 172 28.22 0.51 20.02
C CYS A 172 28.62 -0.93 20.35
N PHE A 173 29.87 -1.34 20.06
CA PHE A 173 30.37 -2.66 20.44
C PHE A 173 30.44 -2.84 21.96
N GLN A 174 30.89 -1.82 22.70
CA GLN A 174 30.93 -1.87 24.17
C GLN A 174 29.52 -2.00 24.78
N LEU A 175 28.54 -1.29 24.20
CA LEU A 175 27.19 -1.21 24.75
C LEU A 175 26.31 -2.42 24.40
N PHE A 176 26.48 -2.99 23.20
CA PHE A 176 25.54 -3.97 22.65
C PHE A 176 26.21 -5.26 22.18
N GLY A 177 27.55 -5.31 22.08
CA GLY A 177 28.30 -6.46 21.56
C GLY A 177 28.24 -7.70 22.46
N ASP A 178 27.73 -7.59 23.69
CA ASP A 178 27.43 -8.73 24.56
C ASP A 178 26.22 -9.56 24.06
N ARG A 179 25.35 -8.94 23.25
CA ARG A 179 24.08 -9.48 22.77
C ARG A 179 23.95 -9.51 21.24
N VAL A 180 24.78 -8.77 20.53
CA VAL A 180 24.78 -8.66 19.07
C VAL A 180 26.00 -9.35 18.49
N ASP A 181 25.76 -10.35 17.64
CA ASP A 181 26.80 -11.17 17.00
C ASP A 181 26.92 -10.94 15.48
N HIS A 182 26.06 -10.14 14.85
CA HIS A 182 26.16 -9.78 13.43
C HIS A 182 26.15 -8.27 13.27
N TRP A 183 27.30 -7.72 12.90
CA TRP A 183 27.52 -6.29 12.69
C TRP A 183 27.71 -5.97 11.21
N ILE A 184 27.05 -4.92 10.74
CA ILE A 184 27.23 -4.36 9.40
C ILE A 184 27.68 -2.91 9.59
N THR A 185 28.86 -2.55 9.10
CA THR A 185 29.36 -1.18 9.29
C THR A 185 28.59 -0.17 8.46
N PHE A 186 28.44 -0.44 7.16
CA PHE A 186 27.80 0.42 6.19
C PHE A 186 26.85 -0.39 5.33
N ILE A 187 25.79 0.27 4.89
CA ILE A 187 24.91 -0.20 3.83
C ILE A 187 24.98 0.76 2.64
N GLU A 188 25.13 0.19 1.44
CA GLU A 188 25.19 0.88 0.16
C GLU A 188 26.21 2.05 0.11
N PRO A 189 27.51 1.81 0.35
CA PRO A 189 28.54 2.84 0.23
C PRO A 189 28.53 3.58 -1.11
N PHE A 190 28.18 2.89 -2.19
CA PHE A 190 28.01 3.49 -3.52
C PHE A 190 26.87 4.51 -3.50
N SER A 191 25.65 4.12 -3.07
CA SER A 191 24.48 5.00 -2.99
C SER A 191 24.77 6.24 -2.13
N ILE A 192 25.36 6.06 -0.94
CA ILE A 192 25.76 7.17 -0.04
C ILE A 192 26.65 8.17 -0.78
N SER A 193 27.66 7.68 -1.48
CA SER A 193 28.68 8.51 -2.13
C SER A 193 28.13 9.19 -3.38
N TRP A 194 27.38 8.47 -4.20
CA TRP A 194 26.93 8.97 -5.50
C TRP A 194 25.69 9.87 -5.38
N ILE A 195 24.61 9.38 -4.74
CA ILE A 195 23.35 10.12 -4.65
C ILE A 195 23.49 11.30 -3.68
N GLY A 196 24.24 11.13 -2.59
CA GLY A 196 24.43 12.15 -1.56
C GLY A 196 25.47 13.22 -1.89
N TYR A 197 26.59 12.86 -2.54
CA TYR A 197 27.74 13.77 -2.74
C TYR A 197 28.02 14.19 -4.18
N GLU A 198 27.45 13.53 -5.19
CA GLU A 198 27.56 13.96 -6.59
C GLU A 198 26.22 14.49 -7.13
N VAL A 199 25.15 13.70 -7.03
CA VAL A 199 23.84 14.06 -7.59
C VAL A 199 23.10 15.06 -6.71
N GLY A 200 23.17 14.87 -5.39
CA GLY A 200 22.54 15.72 -4.38
C GLY A 200 21.02 15.63 -4.38
N THR A 201 20.43 14.52 -4.80
CA THR A 201 18.98 14.26 -4.68
C THR A 201 18.62 13.64 -3.33
N PHE A 202 19.59 13.05 -2.62
CA PHE A 202 19.43 12.52 -1.26
C PHE A 202 20.35 13.31 -0.31
N ALA A 203 20.11 13.20 1.00
CA ALA A 203 20.97 13.83 2.01
C ALA A 203 22.45 13.41 1.84
N PRO A 204 23.43 14.33 2.00
CA PRO A 204 23.30 15.72 2.44
C PRO A 204 22.95 16.74 1.33
N GLY A 205 22.61 16.30 0.11
CA GLY A 205 22.25 17.18 -0.99
C GLY A 205 23.44 17.88 -1.67
N VAL A 206 24.65 17.32 -1.55
CA VAL A 206 25.86 17.90 -2.13
C VAL A 206 25.90 17.58 -3.63
N LYS A 207 26.09 18.64 -4.43
CA LYS A 207 26.15 18.56 -5.90
C LYS A 207 27.58 18.83 -6.38
N ASN A 208 28.41 17.80 -6.41
CA ASN A 208 29.82 17.92 -6.80
C ASN A 208 30.33 16.67 -7.55
N ASN A 209 30.56 16.83 -8.86
CA ASN A 209 31.00 15.78 -9.80
C ASN A 209 32.43 15.22 -9.56
N THR A 210 33.07 15.61 -8.46
CA THR A 210 34.40 15.11 -8.06
C THR A 210 34.41 14.54 -6.65
N ALA A 211 33.35 14.76 -5.87
CA ALA A 211 33.29 14.42 -4.46
C ALA A 211 33.00 12.93 -4.19
N VAL A 212 32.28 12.27 -5.12
CA VAL A 212 31.87 10.86 -5.02
C VAL A 212 33.04 9.92 -4.69
N TYR A 213 34.19 10.11 -5.32
CA TYR A 213 35.35 9.25 -5.10
C TYR A 213 36.03 9.48 -3.76
N VAL A 214 36.01 10.71 -3.25
CA VAL A 214 36.55 11.04 -1.92
C VAL A 214 35.66 10.47 -0.82
N ALA A 215 34.34 10.60 -0.96
CA ALA A 215 33.36 10.06 -0.03
C ALA A 215 33.53 8.54 0.13
N ALA A 216 33.50 7.78 -0.97
CA ALA A 216 33.65 6.34 -0.91
C ALA A 216 35.04 5.91 -0.39
N HIS A 217 36.10 6.64 -0.74
CA HIS A 217 37.45 6.36 -0.23
C HIS A 217 37.51 6.46 1.29
N ASN A 218 36.91 7.51 1.87
CA ASN A 218 36.82 7.64 3.32
C ASN A 218 35.91 6.57 3.94
N ILE A 219 34.79 6.19 3.30
CA ILE A 219 33.91 5.12 3.79
C ILE A 219 34.64 3.77 3.83
N ILE A 220 35.37 3.40 2.77
CA ILE A 220 36.16 2.15 2.72
C ILE A 220 37.22 2.12 3.84
N LEU A 221 37.94 3.22 4.03
CA LEU A 221 38.94 3.32 5.09
C LEU A 221 38.31 3.30 6.49
N SER A 222 37.15 3.93 6.67
CA SER A 222 36.40 3.91 7.93
C SER A 222 35.93 2.49 8.27
N HIS A 223 35.43 1.75 7.27
CA HIS A 223 35.06 0.34 7.43
C HIS A 223 36.26 -0.51 7.86
N ALA A 224 37.39 -0.40 7.16
CA ALA A 224 38.61 -1.15 7.50
C ALA A 224 39.10 -0.83 8.92
N GLN A 225 39.09 0.46 9.31
CA GLN A 225 39.47 0.87 10.66
C GLN A 225 38.54 0.24 11.72
N VAL A 226 37.23 0.29 11.51
CA VAL A 226 36.24 -0.31 12.41
C VAL A 226 36.40 -1.84 12.50
N TYR A 227 36.64 -2.51 11.38
CA TYR A 227 36.92 -3.96 11.36
C TYR A 227 38.11 -4.31 12.25
N HIS A 228 39.24 -3.61 12.07
CA HIS A 228 40.45 -3.88 12.87
C HIS A 228 40.27 -3.54 14.34
N ASN A 229 39.57 -2.45 14.67
CA ASN A 229 39.23 -2.13 16.06
C ASN A 229 38.37 -3.24 16.67
N TYR A 230 37.36 -3.71 15.94
CA TYR A 230 36.50 -4.81 16.40
C TYR A 230 37.31 -6.09 16.66
N ARG A 231 38.16 -6.47 15.69
CA ARG A 231 39.03 -7.64 15.81
C ARG A 231 40.12 -7.51 16.88
N ALA A 232 40.63 -6.32 17.14
CA ALA A 232 41.65 -6.10 18.16
C ALA A 232 41.08 -6.15 19.59
N HIS A 233 39.90 -5.56 19.80
CA HIS A 233 39.34 -5.39 21.15
C HIS A 233 38.32 -6.47 21.55
N TYR A 234 37.64 -7.10 20.59
CA TYR A 234 36.54 -8.03 20.84
C TYR A 234 36.76 -9.42 20.22
N ALA A 235 38.02 -9.80 19.96
CA ALA A 235 38.40 -11.10 19.37
C ALA A 235 37.85 -12.32 20.12
N ASN A 236 37.60 -12.19 21.43
CA ASN A 236 37.06 -13.27 22.27
C ASN A 236 35.54 -13.45 22.11
N VAL A 237 34.86 -12.57 21.38
CA VAL A 237 33.43 -12.64 21.07
C VAL A 237 33.25 -13.33 19.72
N THR A 238 32.32 -14.28 19.62
CA THR A 238 32.06 -15.07 18.40
C THR A 238 31.40 -14.28 17.27
N GLY A 239 31.22 -12.97 17.42
CA GLY A 239 30.50 -12.13 16.47
C GLY A 239 31.25 -11.90 15.16
N LYS A 240 30.48 -11.70 14.10
CA LYS A 240 30.93 -11.40 12.75
C LYS A 240 30.68 -9.95 12.41
N ILE A 241 31.56 -9.36 11.62
CA ILE A 241 31.46 -8.01 11.12
C ILE A 241 31.65 -7.99 9.60
N GLY A 242 30.76 -7.27 8.91
CA GLY A 242 30.75 -7.17 7.46
C GLY A 242 30.30 -5.79 6.99
N ILE A 243 30.08 -5.70 5.68
CA ILE A 243 29.59 -4.51 4.99
C ILE A 243 28.55 -4.96 3.96
N SER A 244 27.50 -4.15 3.75
CA SER A 244 26.48 -4.43 2.75
C SER A 244 26.64 -3.54 1.52
N LEU A 245 26.70 -4.16 0.35
CA LEU A 245 26.92 -3.50 -0.93
C LEU A 245 25.67 -3.59 -1.79
N ASP A 246 25.27 -2.47 -2.39
CA ASP A 246 24.22 -2.46 -3.40
C ASP A 246 24.74 -2.88 -4.76
N ILE A 247 23.94 -3.67 -5.46
CA ILE A 247 24.26 -4.15 -6.80
C ILE A 247 23.00 -4.23 -7.65
N ILE A 248 23.10 -3.65 -8.83
CA ILE A 248 22.22 -3.95 -9.96
C ILE A 248 23.03 -4.81 -10.91
N TRP A 249 22.51 -5.97 -11.32
CA TRP A 249 23.20 -6.79 -12.30
C TRP A 249 23.31 -6.02 -13.63
N GLN A 250 24.52 -5.94 -14.16
CA GLN A 250 24.83 -5.21 -15.39
C GLN A 250 24.82 -6.20 -16.56
N TYR A 251 23.72 -6.26 -17.31
CA TYR A 251 23.57 -7.21 -18.41
C TYR A 251 23.84 -6.52 -19.76
N PRO A 252 24.67 -7.07 -20.66
CA PRO A 252 24.91 -6.45 -21.96
C PRO A 252 23.63 -6.44 -22.79
N LYS A 253 23.24 -5.28 -23.32
CA LYS A 253 22.01 -5.13 -24.11
C LYS A 253 22.02 -5.97 -25.39
N THR A 254 23.19 -6.15 -25.98
CA THR A 254 23.44 -7.09 -27.08
C THR A 254 24.78 -7.79 -26.86
N ASN A 255 24.96 -8.96 -27.47
CA ASN A 255 26.18 -9.78 -27.31
C ASN A 255 27.38 -9.28 -28.13
N THR A 256 27.55 -7.97 -28.29
CA THR A 256 28.74 -7.38 -28.92
C THR A 256 29.88 -7.29 -27.91
N THR A 257 31.12 -7.36 -28.39
CA THR A 257 32.33 -7.26 -27.56
C THR A 257 32.33 -5.97 -26.73
N GLU A 258 31.88 -4.86 -27.32
CA GLU A 258 31.82 -3.54 -26.71
C GLU A 258 30.81 -3.50 -25.56
N ASN A 259 29.61 -4.06 -25.76
CA ASN A 259 28.55 -4.07 -24.74
C ASN A 259 28.89 -5.02 -23.59
N ILE A 260 29.51 -6.17 -23.88
CA ILE A 260 30.02 -7.08 -22.85
C ILE A 260 31.09 -6.38 -22.00
N ALA A 261 32.05 -5.70 -22.64
CA ALA A 261 33.08 -4.96 -21.93
C ALA A 261 32.52 -3.76 -21.14
N ALA A 262 31.50 -3.07 -21.65
CA ALA A 262 30.82 -2.00 -20.95
C ALA A 262 30.03 -2.50 -19.73
N ALA A 263 29.32 -3.63 -19.86
CA ALA A 263 28.61 -4.26 -18.76
C ALA A 263 29.57 -4.69 -17.63
N ALA A 264 30.69 -5.35 -17.97
CA ALA A 264 31.72 -5.73 -17.00
C ALA A 264 32.33 -4.50 -16.30
N ARG A 265 32.64 -3.44 -17.07
CA ARG A 265 33.15 -2.18 -16.50
C ARG A 265 32.13 -1.51 -15.58
N ALA A 266 30.86 -1.44 -15.96
CA ALA A 266 29.81 -0.86 -15.13
C ALA A 266 29.64 -1.65 -13.82
N LEU A 267 29.80 -2.97 -13.85
CA LEU A 267 29.76 -3.82 -12.66
C LEU A 267 30.93 -3.51 -11.72
N ASP A 268 32.14 -3.33 -12.27
CA ASP A 268 33.31 -2.90 -11.51
C ASP A 268 33.16 -1.50 -10.91
N PHE A 269 32.54 -0.54 -11.62
CA PHE A 269 32.31 0.80 -11.10
C PHE A 269 31.28 0.84 -9.95
N ARG A 270 30.38 -0.14 -9.89
CA ARG A 270 29.36 -0.21 -8.83
C ARG A 270 29.77 -1.14 -7.69
N PHE A 271 29.84 -2.44 -7.94
CA PHE A 271 30.11 -3.44 -6.93
C PHE A 271 31.61 -3.63 -6.69
N GLY A 272 32.39 -3.77 -7.77
CA GLY A 272 33.84 -3.93 -7.69
C GLY A 272 34.54 -2.74 -7.01
N TRP A 273 33.96 -1.55 -7.09
CA TRP A 273 34.51 -0.34 -6.49
C TRP A 273 34.74 -0.49 -4.99
N ILE A 274 33.84 -1.18 -4.30
CA ILE A 274 33.95 -1.46 -2.86
C ILE A 274 34.48 -2.87 -2.62
N ALA A 275 34.05 -3.87 -3.40
CA ALA A 275 34.43 -5.26 -3.20
C ALA A 275 35.90 -5.56 -3.54
N ASN A 276 36.48 -4.95 -4.59
CA ASN A 276 37.88 -5.19 -4.95
C ASN A 276 38.86 -4.72 -3.88
N PRO A 277 38.73 -3.52 -3.28
CA PRO A 277 39.59 -3.13 -2.17
C PRO A 277 39.58 -4.15 -1.03
N LEU A 278 38.42 -4.73 -0.71
CA LEU A 278 38.28 -5.71 0.37
C LEU A 278 38.99 -7.04 0.06
N VAL A 279 39.00 -7.51 -1.19
CA VAL A 279 39.60 -8.81 -1.54
C VAL A 279 41.04 -8.68 -2.04
N TYR A 280 41.31 -7.65 -2.83
CA TYR A 280 42.56 -7.45 -3.56
C TYR A 280 43.43 -6.32 -2.99
N GLY A 281 42.88 -5.44 -2.15
CA GLY A 281 43.60 -4.34 -1.54
C GLY A 281 43.67 -3.06 -2.38
N ASP A 282 43.05 -3.01 -3.56
CA ASP A 282 42.99 -1.81 -4.39
C ASP A 282 41.70 -1.76 -5.22
N TYR A 283 41.39 -0.58 -5.79
CA TYR A 283 40.27 -0.40 -6.71
C TYR A 283 40.40 -1.25 -7.98
N PRO A 284 39.29 -1.56 -8.69
CA PRO A 284 39.34 -2.25 -9.97
C PRO A 284 40.27 -1.55 -10.96
N ALA A 285 41.13 -2.34 -11.63
CA ALA A 285 42.12 -1.79 -12.57
C ALA A 285 41.44 -1.02 -13.72
N VAL A 286 40.31 -1.51 -14.24
CA VAL A 286 39.55 -0.84 -15.29
C VAL A 286 39.00 0.51 -14.83
N MET A 287 38.54 0.59 -13.57
CA MET A 287 38.03 1.82 -12.99
C MET A 287 39.14 2.84 -12.83
N ARG A 288 40.27 2.43 -12.25
CA ARG A 288 41.46 3.30 -12.08
C ARG A 288 41.94 3.84 -13.42
N GLN A 289 42.14 2.97 -14.42
CA GLN A 289 42.59 3.37 -15.75
C GLN A 289 41.63 4.38 -16.41
N GLN A 290 40.32 4.14 -16.31
CA GLN A 290 39.33 5.02 -16.92
C GLN A 290 39.26 6.38 -16.23
N VAL A 291 39.21 6.43 -14.90
CA VAL A 291 39.15 7.70 -14.16
C VAL A 291 40.46 8.49 -14.31
N ASP A 292 41.62 7.83 -14.32
CA ASP A 292 42.91 8.49 -14.54
C ASP A 292 42.98 9.10 -15.95
N LYS A 293 42.56 8.35 -16.96
CA LYS A 293 42.47 8.83 -18.36
C LYS A 293 41.53 10.03 -18.46
N LYS A 294 40.31 9.92 -17.96
CA LYS A 294 39.30 11.00 -18.00
C LYS A 294 39.77 12.23 -17.22
N SER A 295 40.35 12.06 -16.04
CA SER A 295 40.88 13.17 -15.23
C SER A 295 41.97 13.93 -15.97
N LYS A 296 42.86 13.23 -16.69
CA LYS A 296 43.88 13.86 -17.54
C LYS A 296 43.27 14.63 -18.71
N LEU A 297 42.28 14.06 -19.40
CA LEU A 297 41.59 14.71 -20.51
C LEU A 297 40.80 15.95 -20.06
N GLN A 298 40.30 15.95 -18.82
CA GLN A 298 39.64 17.08 -18.17
C GLN A 298 40.62 18.17 -17.69
N GLY A 299 41.93 17.98 -17.86
CA GLY A 299 42.96 18.92 -17.43
C GLY A 299 43.14 19.00 -15.91
N LEU A 300 42.69 17.98 -15.15
CA LEU A 300 42.83 17.97 -13.70
C LEU A 300 44.28 17.65 -13.30
N PRO A 301 44.82 18.32 -12.26
CA PRO A 301 46.22 18.14 -11.85
C PRO A 301 46.51 16.77 -11.22
N ARG A 302 45.46 16.03 -10.85
CA ARG A 302 45.52 14.69 -10.26
C ARG A 302 44.26 13.92 -10.63
N SER A 303 44.32 12.59 -10.51
CA SER A 303 43.15 11.74 -10.64
C SER A 303 42.06 12.12 -9.64
N ARG A 304 40.80 12.06 -10.06
CA ARG A 304 39.65 12.20 -9.16
C ARG A 304 39.48 10.98 -8.26
N LEU A 305 39.93 9.80 -8.67
CA LEU A 305 39.93 8.59 -7.84
C LEU A 305 41.19 8.58 -6.96
N PRO A 306 41.06 8.60 -5.61
CA PRO A 306 42.22 8.53 -4.75
C PRO A 306 43.03 7.23 -4.89
N THR A 307 44.25 7.22 -4.36
CA THR A 307 45.09 6.03 -4.28
C THR A 307 45.20 5.57 -2.84
N PHE A 308 45.17 4.26 -2.62
CA PHE A 308 45.54 3.71 -1.31
C PHE A 308 47.06 3.69 -1.19
N THR A 309 47.56 4.13 -0.05
CA THR A 309 48.95 3.87 0.35
C THR A 309 49.14 2.36 0.59
N PRO A 310 50.38 1.83 0.57
CA PRO A 310 50.61 0.42 0.86
C PRO A 310 50.05 -0.03 2.22
N ALA A 311 50.14 0.83 3.25
CA ALA A 311 49.58 0.54 4.57
C ALA A 311 48.04 0.48 4.55
N GLN A 312 47.38 1.40 3.84
CA GLN A 312 45.93 1.37 3.67
C GLN A 312 45.48 0.14 2.88
N SER A 313 46.15 -0.17 1.77
CA SER A 313 45.87 -1.36 0.96
C SER A 313 45.93 -2.64 1.79
N GLN A 314 46.99 -2.79 2.60
CA GLN A 314 47.16 -3.93 3.50
C GLN A 314 46.10 -3.97 4.60
N SER A 315 45.66 -2.81 5.10
CA SER A 315 44.62 -2.71 6.12
C SER A 315 43.22 -3.03 5.58
N ILE A 316 42.90 -2.69 4.33
CA ILE A 316 41.55 -2.92 3.78
C ILE A 316 41.39 -4.39 3.36
N LYS A 317 42.45 -5.01 2.85
CA LYS A 317 42.43 -6.37 2.35
C LYS A 317 42.07 -7.36 3.46
N GLY A 318 40.96 -8.08 3.28
CA GLY A 318 40.42 -9.07 4.21
C GLY A 318 39.63 -8.47 5.37
N ALA A 319 39.28 -7.18 5.34
CA ALA A 319 38.58 -6.50 6.44
C ALA A 319 37.07 -6.82 6.51
N PHE A 320 36.66 -8.08 6.35
CA PHE A 320 35.26 -8.50 6.46
C PHE A 320 35.18 -10.01 6.78
N ASP A 321 34.15 -10.41 7.52
CA ASP A 321 33.87 -11.82 7.82
C ASP A 321 32.79 -12.40 6.91
N PHE A 322 31.91 -11.53 6.42
CA PHE A 322 30.86 -11.83 5.46
C PHE A 322 30.59 -10.58 4.60
N LEU A 323 29.96 -10.80 3.45
CA LEU A 323 29.50 -9.75 2.56
C LEU A 323 27.97 -9.67 2.59
N GLY A 324 27.43 -8.49 2.87
CA GLY A 324 26.02 -8.18 2.66
C GLY A 324 25.79 -7.79 1.21
N ILE A 325 24.69 -8.27 0.63
CA ILE A 325 24.26 -7.91 -0.72
C ILE A 325 22.85 -7.33 -0.65
N ASN A 326 22.71 -6.12 -1.17
CA ASN A 326 21.45 -5.48 -1.48
C ASN A 326 21.22 -5.55 -2.99
N GLN A 327 20.21 -6.30 -3.42
CA GLN A 327 19.96 -6.51 -4.84
C GLN A 327 18.46 -6.50 -5.06
N TYR A 328 18.02 -5.70 -6.04
CA TYR A 328 16.60 -5.55 -6.36
C TYR A 328 16.27 -5.87 -7.81
N THR A 329 17.22 -5.70 -8.74
CA THR A 329 16.95 -5.79 -10.18
C THR A 329 18.21 -5.93 -11.05
N THR A 330 17.98 -6.01 -12.35
CA THR A 330 18.98 -6.01 -13.43
C THR A 330 18.74 -4.81 -14.34
N GLN A 331 19.79 -4.29 -14.97
CA GLN A 331 19.68 -3.31 -16.04
C GLN A 331 20.48 -3.73 -17.28
N LEU A 332 20.06 -3.23 -18.44
CA LEU A 332 20.75 -3.42 -19.72
C LEU A 332 21.80 -2.33 -19.92
N VAL A 333 22.98 -2.73 -20.38
CA VAL A 333 24.14 -1.85 -20.60
C VAL A 333 24.53 -1.85 -22.07
N GLU A 334 24.74 -0.65 -22.61
CA GLU A 334 25.30 -0.44 -23.94
C GLU A 334 26.54 0.46 -23.84
N TYR A 335 27.56 0.14 -24.62
CA TYR A 335 28.73 0.99 -24.74
C TYR A 335 28.36 2.29 -25.44
N GLN A 336 28.72 3.40 -24.82
CA GLN A 336 28.66 4.70 -25.47
C GLN A 336 29.74 5.59 -24.89
N HIS A 337 30.57 6.18 -25.75
CA HIS A 337 31.43 7.27 -25.34
C HIS A 337 30.58 8.48 -24.94
N LEU A 338 30.73 8.96 -23.70
CA LEU A 338 29.90 10.04 -23.17
C LEU A 338 30.56 11.40 -23.37
N THR A 339 31.62 11.67 -22.60
CA THR A 339 32.35 12.94 -22.65
C THR A 339 33.73 12.82 -22.02
N ASP A 340 34.68 13.56 -22.55
CA ASP A 340 36.05 13.65 -22.04
C ASP A 340 36.32 14.93 -21.24
N THR A 341 35.38 15.88 -21.23
CA THR A 341 35.60 17.22 -20.64
C THR A 341 34.76 17.49 -19.40
N VAL A 342 33.70 16.69 -19.16
CA VAL A 342 32.80 16.88 -18.02
C VAL A 342 33.02 15.76 -16.98
N PRO A 343 33.57 16.08 -15.79
CA PRO A 343 33.67 15.12 -14.68
C PRO A 343 32.31 14.57 -14.28
N GLY A 344 32.30 13.32 -13.81
CA GLY A 344 31.14 12.67 -13.18
C GLY A 344 31.27 11.15 -13.20
N TYR A 345 30.75 10.48 -12.16
CA TYR A 345 30.82 9.03 -12.01
C TYR A 345 30.25 8.27 -13.21
N PHE A 346 29.08 8.69 -13.72
CA PHE A 346 28.49 8.04 -14.89
C PHE A 346 29.25 8.32 -16.19
N ASN A 347 29.79 9.53 -16.35
CA ASN A 347 30.59 9.88 -17.53
C ASN A 347 31.88 9.05 -17.61
N ASP A 348 32.45 8.66 -16.48
CA ASP A 348 33.68 7.87 -16.41
C ASP A 348 33.49 6.41 -16.87
N GLN A 349 32.25 5.94 -16.90
CA GLN A 349 31.93 4.56 -17.29
C GLN A 349 31.85 4.37 -18.81
N ASP A 350 31.68 5.43 -19.61
CA ASP A 350 31.40 5.33 -21.06
C ASP A 350 30.37 4.21 -21.35
N ALA A 351 29.23 4.29 -20.67
CA ALA A 351 28.13 3.32 -20.74
C ALA A 351 26.79 4.03 -20.56
N VAL A 352 25.77 3.53 -21.24
CA VAL A 352 24.37 3.95 -21.03
C VAL A 352 23.54 2.77 -20.54
N PHE A 353 22.57 3.10 -19.69
CA PHE A 353 21.74 2.14 -18.97
C PHE A 353 20.30 2.22 -19.45
N SER A 354 19.65 1.07 -19.56
CA SER A 354 18.23 0.99 -19.91
C SER A 354 17.58 -0.19 -19.21
N LEU A 355 16.26 -0.18 -19.13
CA LEU A 355 15.46 -1.29 -18.64
C LEU A 355 14.70 -1.90 -19.81
N ASP A 356 14.53 -3.23 -19.81
CA ASP A 356 13.65 -3.86 -20.78
C ASP A 356 12.18 -3.49 -20.47
N PRO A 357 11.43 -2.93 -21.43
CA PRO A 357 10.02 -2.60 -21.22
C PRO A 357 9.12 -3.82 -20.95
N SER A 358 9.57 -5.02 -21.33
CA SER A 358 8.83 -6.27 -21.11
C SER A 358 8.97 -6.84 -19.70
N TRP A 359 9.95 -6.35 -18.91
CA TRP A 359 10.14 -6.86 -17.56
C TRP A 359 9.04 -6.37 -16.62
N PRO A 360 8.42 -7.27 -15.84
CA PRO A 360 7.36 -6.94 -14.87
C PRO A 360 7.76 -5.86 -13.87
N ARG A 361 6.81 -5.01 -13.47
CA ARG A 361 6.98 -3.95 -12.46
C ARG A 361 5.76 -3.84 -11.56
N GLY A 362 5.96 -3.46 -10.31
CA GLY A 362 4.86 -3.25 -9.36
C GLY A 362 4.13 -1.92 -9.52
N LYS A 363 4.75 -0.93 -10.18
CA LYS A 363 4.13 0.32 -10.58
C LYS A 363 4.76 0.87 -11.87
N PRO A 364 4.04 1.71 -12.65
CA PRO A 364 4.49 2.16 -13.97
C PRO A 364 5.85 2.87 -13.99
N ASP A 365 6.14 3.64 -12.96
CA ASP A 365 7.35 4.46 -12.79
C ASP A 365 8.47 3.74 -12.03
N SER A 366 8.26 2.48 -11.61
CA SER A 366 9.28 1.73 -10.87
C SER A 366 10.55 1.55 -11.69
N GLN A 367 11.68 1.85 -11.05
CA GLN A 367 13.04 1.61 -11.58
C GLN A 367 13.55 0.20 -11.25
N PHE A 368 12.75 -0.62 -10.56
CA PHE A 368 13.11 -1.96 -10.10
C PHE A 368 12.20 -3.02 -10.72
N PRO A 369 12.37 -3.33 -12.02
CA PRO A 369 11.66 -4.46 -12.61
C PRO A 369 12.05 -5.79 -11.97
N THR A 370 11.14 -6.76 -11.98
CA THR A 370 11.36 -8.09 -11.43
C THR A 370 12.22 -8.93 -12.38
N VAL A 371 13.49 -9.12 -12.04
CA VAL A 371 14.47 -9.85 -12.87
C VAL A 371 15.27 -10.84 -12.01
N PRO A 372 14.66 -11.97 -11.61
CA PRO A 372 15.16 -12.81 -10.53
C PRO A 372 16.46 -13.56 -10.85
N TRP A 373 16.72 -13.94 -12.11
CA TRP A 373 18.01 -14.52 -12.50
C TRP A 373 19.19 -13.56 -12.28
N GLY A 374 18.95 -12.25 -12.21
CA GLY A 374 19.98 -11.27 -11.90
C GLY A 374 20.60 -11.52 -10.52
N MET A 375 19.79 -11.92 -9.54
CA MET A 375 20.27 -12.29 -8.21
C MET A 375 21.20 -13.52 -8.27
N ARG A 376 20.85 -14.54 -9.06
CA ARG A 376 21.69 -15.73 -9.24
C ARG A 376 23.04 -15.35 -9.86
N TYR A 377 23.05 -14.52 -10.90
CA TYR A 377 24.29 -14.09 -11.55
C TYR A 377 25.16 -13.22 -10.65
N VAL A 378 24.56 -12.36 -9.82
CA VAL A 378 25.30 -11.63 -8.78
C VAL A 378 26.01 -12.61 -7.83
N LEU A 379 25.30 -13.61 -7.33
CA LEU A 379 25.85 -14.58 -6.39
C LEU A 379 26.95 -15.45 -7.02
N GLU A 380 26.76 -15.89 -8.26
CA GLU A 380 27.76 -16.65 -9.02
C GLU A 380 29.00 -15.78 -9.32
N HIS A 381 28.81 -14.51 -9.67
CA HIS A 381 29.91 -13.57 -9.85
C HIS A 381 30.70 -13.37 -8.55
N VAL A 382 30.02 -13.28 -7.40
CA VAL A 382 30.66 -13.20 -6.08
C VAL A 382 31.47 -14.47 -5.78
N ARG A 383 30.90 -15.65 -6.04
CA ARG A 383 31.58 -16.94 -5.91
C ARG A 383 32.88 -16.97 -6.74
N ASP A 384 32.78 -16.63 -8.00
CA ASP A 384 33.85 -16.82 -8.98
C ASP A 384 34.94 -15.74 -8.91
N THR A 385 34.57 -14.52 -8.51
CA THR A 385 35.46 -13.35 -8.59
C THR A 385 36.02 -12.93 -7.23
N TYR A 386 35.42 -13.35 -6.11
CA TYR A 386 35.79 -12.84 -4.77
C TYR A 386 36.11 -13.96 -3.77
N ASN A 387 36.46 -15.15 -4.26
CA ASN A 387 36.81 -16.34 -3.47
C ASN A 387 35.64 -16.90 -2.62
N ASN A 388 34.41 -16.81 -3.13
CA ASN A 388 33.21 -17.38 -2.50
C ASN A 388 33.07 -17.10 -0.99
N PRO A 389 33.10 -15.82 -0.58
CA PRO A 389 32.97 -15.46 0.82
C PRO A 389 31.60 -15.84 1.35
N GLU A 390 31.43 -15.80 2.67
CA GLU A 390 30.12 -15.90 3.28
C GLU A 390 29.24 -14.71 2.86
N VAL A 391 28.04 -14.98 2.35
CA VAL A 391 27.12 -13.95 1.84
C VAL A 391 25.79 -13.96 2.58
N TYR A 392 25.30 -12.78 2.92
CA TYR A 392 23.90 -12.55 3.33
C TYR A 392 23.24 -11.62 2.31
N ILE A 393 22.08 -11.99 1.78
CA ILE A 393 21.23 -11.02 1.09
C ILE A 393 20.60 -10.17 2.18
N THR A 394 21.10 -8.96 2.39
CA THR A 394 20.69 -8.07 3.48
C THR A 394 19.47 -7.23 3.13
N GLU A 395 19.22 -7.03 1.84
CA GLU A 395 17.98 -6.43 1.33
C GLU A 395 17.61 -6.99 -0.05
N ASN A 396 16.32 -7.30 -0.21
CA ASN A 396 15.66 -7.61 -1.45
C ASN A 396 14.16 -7.34 -1.27
N GLY A 397 13.53 -6.60 -2.18
CA GLY A 397 12.19 -6.09 -1.95
C GLY A 397 11.45 -5.68 -3.22
N TYR A 398 10.15 -5.40 -3.07
CA TYR A 398 9.25 -5.09 -4.17
C TYR A 398 8.43 -3.84 -3.87
N VAL A 399 8.48 -2.87 -4.79
CA VAL A 399 7.75 -1.62 -4.70
C VAL A 399 6.44 -1.65 -5.48
N ASP A 400 5.35 -1.24 -4.82
CA ASP A 400 4.04 -1.02 -5.44
C ASP A 400 3.34 0.22 -4.83
N CYS A 401 2.06 0.40 -5.16
CA CYS A 401 1.22 1.51 -4.68
C CYS A 401 0.49 1.21 -3.35
N GLY A 402 0.87 0.15 -2.62
CA GLY A 402 0.34 -0.16 -1.29
C GLY A 402 -0.95 -0.98 -1.26
N THR A 403 -1.05 -2.05 -2.05
CA THR A 403 -2.22 -2.95 -2.00
C THR A 403 -2.12 -3.96 -0.86
N MET A 404 -3.25 -4.33 -0.24
CA MET A 404 -3.28 -5.43 0.75
C MET A 404 -3.13 -6.81 0.10
N GLN A 405 -3.65 -6.94 -1.12
CA GLN A 405 -3.53 -8.12 -1.98
C GLN A 405 -2.42 -7.85 -3.01
N ASP A 406 -1.21 -8.19 -2.62
CA ASP A 406 0.04 -7.84 -3.30
C ASP A 406 0.66 -9.06 -3.98
N GLN A 407 -0.08 -9.68 -4.90
CA GLN A 407 0.38 -10.87 -5.62
C GLN A 407 1.71 -10.65 -6.34
N GLY A 408 1.94 -9.45 -6.89
CA GLY A 408 3.23 -9.09 -7.49
C GLY A 408 4.40 -9.19 -6.52
N ARG A 409 4.21 -8.79 -5.25
CA ARG A 409 5.20 -8.93 -4.17
C ARG A 409 5.43 -10.40 -3.81
N ILE A 410 4.36 -11.20 -3.72
CA ILE A 410 4.47 -12.67 -3.49
C ILE A 410 5.31 -13.31 -4.59
N ASP A 411 4.99 -13.04 -5.86
CA ASP A 411 5.68 -13.65 -6.98
C ASP A 411 7.15 -13.19 -7.09
N TYR A 412 7.42 -11.91 -6.76
CA TYR A 412 8.77 -11.39 -6.65
C TYR A 412 9.58 -12.16 -5.60
N ILE A 413 9.09 -12.23 -4.35
CA ILE A 413 9.78 -12.90 -3.25
C ILE A 413 10.00 -14.38 -3.61
N LYS A 414 8.97 -15.04 -4.17
CA LYS A 414 9.04 -16.44 -4.62
C LYS A 414 10.15 -16.64 -5.65
N ALA A 415 10.21 -15.80 -6.70
CA ALA A 415 11.16 -15.97 -7.79
C ALA A 415 12.61 -15.64 -7.37
N TYR A 416 12.82 -14.57 -6.59
CA TYR A 416 14.14 -14.17 -6.12
C TYR A 416 14.72 -15.16 -5.12
N SER A 417 13.96 -15.54 -4.09
CA SER A 417 14.44 -16.52 -3.11
C SER A 417 14.66 -17.90 -3.75
N ASN A 418 13.90 -18.30 -4.78
CA ASN A 418 14.17 -19.52 -5.53
C ASN A 418 15.49 -19.45 -6.32
N ASN A 419 15.82 -18.29 -6.89
CA ASN A 419 17.11 -18.06 -7.55
C ASN A 419 18.29 -18.08 -6.56
N VAL A 420 18.07 -17.62 -5.32
CA VAL A 420 19.06 -17.79 -4.23
C VAL A 420 19.27 -19.28 -3.94
N LEU A 421 18.19 -20.08 -3.84
CA LEU A 421 18.30 -21.53 -3.64
C LEU A 421 19.06 -22.20 -4.80
N GLN A 422 18.81 -21.81 -6.04
CA GLN A 422 19.54 -22.31 -7.20
C GLN A 422 21.03 -21.94 -7.13
N ALA A 423 21.38 -20.71 -6.74
CA ALA A 423 22.76 -20.30 -6.56
C ALA A 423 23.48 -21.12 -5.47
N ILE A 424 22.79 -21.40 -4.35
CA ILE A 424 23.31 -22.28 -3.28
C ILE A 424 23.56 -23.68 -3.82
N ASN A 425 22.62 -24.24 -4.60
CA ASN A 425 22.80 -25.55 -5.24
C ASN A 425 23.96 -25.57 -6.25
N SER A 426 24.30 -24.40 -6.82
CA SER A 426 25.49 -24.18 -7.66
C SER A 426 26.78 -23.88 -6.87
N GLY A 427 26.76 -23.97 -5.54
CA GLY A 427 27.94 -23.82 -4.68
C GLY A 427 28.23 -22.40 -4.17
N CYS A 428 27.33 -21.45 -4.35
CA CYS A 428 27.46 -20.11 -3.75
C CYS A 428 27.25 -20.18 -2.22
N ASN A 429 28.15 -19.56 -1.45
CA ASN A 429 28.15 -19.62 0.02
C ASN A 429 27.17 -18.59 0.65
N VAL A 430 25.87 -18.75 0.39
CA VAL A 430 24.83 -17.86 0.92
C VAL A 430 24.25 -18.40 2.22
N LYS A 431 24.23 -17.57 3.27
CA LYS A 431 23.83 -17.91 4.63
C LYS A 431 22.52 -17.30 5.09
N GLY A 432 21.98 -16.33 4.36
CA GLY A 432 20.67 -15.79 4.69
C GLY A 432 20.09 -14.87 3.66
N TYR A 433 18.79 -14.59 3.83
CA TYR A 433 17.99 -13.77 2.95
C TYR A 433 17.01 -12.91 3.74
N PHE A 434 17.18 -11.59 3.64
CA PHE A 434 16.44 -10.58 4.37
C PHE A 434 15.57 -9.78 3.41
N ILE A 435 14.27 -9.77 3.69
CA ILE A 435 13.31 -8.96 2.93
C ILE A 435 13.41 -7.49 3.34
N TRP A 436 13.42 -6.61 2.34
CA TRP A 436 13.11 -5.20 2.49
C TRP A 436 11.64 -4.97 2.13
N THR A 437 10.76 -4.60 3.07
CA THR A 437 10.98 -4.24 4.49
C THR A 437 9.83 -4.75 5.37
N LEU A 438 9.98 -4.68 6.70
CA LEU A 438 8.92 -5.08 7.64
C LEU A 438 7.66 -4.22 7.46
N LEU A 439 7.82 -2.91 7.46
CA LEU A 439 6.76 -1.92 7.40
C LEU A 439 6.88 -1.16 6.09
N ASP A 440 5.77 -0.64 5.55
CA ASP A 440 5.89 0.56 4.74
C ASP A 440 6.58 1.62 5.57
N ASP A 441 7.42 2.43 4.95
CA ASP A 441 8.24 3.39 5.67
C ASP A 441 8.35 4.72 4.91
N PHE A 442 9.10 5.67 5.48
CA PHE A 442 9.50 6.86 4.75
C PHE A 442 10.61 6.52 3.76
N GLU A 443 10.27 6.16 2.53
CA GLU A 443 11.21 5.76 1.47
C GLU A 443 12.00 6.97 0.95
N TRP A 444 12.90 7.45 1.81
CA TRP A 444 13.88 8.53 1.65
C TRP A 444 13.33 9.91 1.34
N VAL A 445 12.54 10.05 0.28
CA VAL A 445 12.00 11.32 -0.21
C VAL A 445 10.49 11.28 -0.44
N THR A 446 9.83 10.15 -0.14
CA THR A 446 8.40 9.96 -0.40
C THR A 446 7.77 8.91 0.53
N TYR A 447 6.45 9.01 0.73
CA TYR A 447 5.61 7.93 1.26
C TYR A 447 4.78 7.25 0.15
N GLU A 448 4.94 7.60 -1.12
CA GLU A 448 4.16 6.99 -2.22
C GLU A 448 4.63 5.56 -2.52
N ASP A 449 5.91 5.25 -2.28
CA ASP A 449 6.54 3.98 -2.63
C ASP A 449 6.39 2.99 -1.48
N LYS A 450 5.71 1.86 -1.72
CA LYS A 450 5.41 0.87 -0.67
C LYS A 450 6.21 -0.41 -0.85
N PHE A 451 7.07 -0.72 0.12
CA PHE A 451 7.90 -1.93 0.15
C PHE A 451 7.49 -2.93 1.25
N GLY A 452 6.70 -2.51 2.25
CA GLY A 452 6.47 -3.27 3.46
C GLY A 452 5.72 -4.58 3.25
N LEU A 453 6.04 -5.58 4.09
CA LEU A 453 5.10 -6.69 4.32
C LEU A 453 3.87 -6.23 5.12
N TYR A 454 3.98 -5.10 5.83
CA TYR A 454 2.87 -4.44 6.51
C TYR A 454 2.60 -3.06 5.92
N LEU A 455 1.34 -2.81 5.55
CA LEU A 455 0.86 -1.48 5.20
C LEU A 455 0.78 -0.62 6.47
N ILE A 456 1.24 0.62 6.39
CA ILE A 456 1.05 1.63 7.44
C ILE A 456 -0.04 2.62 7.04
N ASP A 457 -0.99 2.88 7.95
CA ASP A 457 -1.95 3.97 7.78
C ASP A 457 -1.35 5.32 8.22
N TYR A 458 -0.77 6.04 7.27
CA TYR A 458 -0.22 7.38 7.49
C TYR A 458 -1.27 8.47 7.70
N LYS A 459 -2.57 8.19 7.45
CA LYS A 459 -3.65 9.16 7.72
C LYS A 459 -4.08 9.16 9.18
N SER A 460 -3.75 8.09 9.90
CA SER A 460 -4.00 7.95 11.33
C SER A 460 -2.73 8.28 12.13
N ASP A 461 -2.89 9.05 13.20
CA ASP A 461 -1.81 9.29 14.17
C ASP A 461 -1.34 7.99 14.84
N GLU A 462 -2.16 6.93 14.82
CA GLU A 462 -1.82 5.63 15.40
C GLU A 462 -0.83 4.82 14.58
N ARG A 463 -0.56 5.20 13.31
CA ARG A 463 0.34 4.47 12.39
C ARG A 463 0.07 2.96 12.37
N THR A 464 -1.19 2.55 12.29
CA THR A 464 -1.58 1.14 12.41
C THR A 464 -0.90 0.27 11.33
N ARG A 465 -0.35 -0.88 11.75
CA ARG A 465 0.28 -1.89 10.89
C ARG A 465 -0.76 -2.90 10.41
N PHE A 466 -0.86 -3.13 9.10
CA PHE A 466 -1.74 -4.14 8.50
C PHE A 466 -0.95 -5.16 7.68
N ALA A 467 -0.98 -6.44 8.08
CA ALA A 467 -0.30 -7.53 7.39
C ALA A 467 -0.83 -7.70 5.96
N ARG A 468 0.03 -7.59 4.95
CA ARG A 468 -0.31 -7.90 3.56
C ARG A 468 -0.29 -9.41 3.29
N ALA A 469 -0.86 -9.81 2.17
CA ALA A 469 -0.82 -11.19 1.68
C ALA A 469 0.62 -11.75 1.60
N SER A 470 1.58 -10.93 1.17
CA SER A 470 3.01 -11.29 1.15
C SER A 470 3.62 -11.60 2.52
N ALA A 471 3.12 -11.02 3.62
CA ALA A 471 3.58 -11.34 4.97
C ALA A 471 3.35 -12.82 5.30
N TYR A 472 2.16 -13.33 4.99
CA TYR A 472 1.79 -14.73 5.18
C TYR A 472 2.56 -15.67 4.24
N PHE A 473 2.81 -15.25 2.99
CA PHE A 473 3.66 -16.01 2.07
C PHE A 473 5.07 -16.18 2.63
N TYR A 474 5.68 -15.08 3.10
CA TYR A 474 7.03 -15.11 3.64
C TYR A 474 7.11 -15.97 4.91
N ALA A 475 6.12 -15.88 5.81
CA ALA A 475 6.01 -16.77 6.96
C ALA A 475 5.91 -18.25 6.56
N LYS A 476 5.12 -18.59 5.52
CA LYS A 476 5.04 -19.98 4.99
C LYS A 476 6.39 -20.42 4.41
N LEU A 477 7.08 -19.59 3.64
CA LEU A 477 8.41 -19.90 3.09
C LEU A 477 9.43 -20.19 4.20
N ILE A 478 9.44 -19.38 5.27
CA ILE A 478 10.30 -19.55 6.45
C ILE A 478 10.01 -20.88 7.14
N ASN A 479 8.74 -21.14 7.47
CA ASN A 479 8.32 -22.35 8.17
C ASN A 479 8.61 -23.62 7.35
N THR A 480 8.51 -23.53 6.03
CA THR A 480 8.86 -24.63 5.13
C THR A 480 10.38 -24.76 4.94
N ASN A 481 11.18 -23.72 5.21
CA ASN A 481 12.61 -23.67 4.89
C ASN A 481 12.90 -24.00 3.41
N GLY A 482 12.08 -23.51 2.48
CA GLY A 482 12.23 -23.78 1.05
C GLY A 482 10.92 -23.92 0.28
N PHE A 483 10.98 -24.61 -0.85
CA PHE A 483 9.90 -24.70 -1.83
C PHE A 483 9.38 -26.14 -1.95
N ASP A 484 8.19 -26.36 -1.42
CA ASP A 484 7.35 -27.53 -1.71
C ASP A 484 6.15 -27.12 -2.57
N SER A 485 5.23 -28.06 -2.83
CA SER A 485 4.01 -27.79 -3.59
C SER A 485 3.15 -26.68 -2.97
N ASP A 486 3.09 -26.57 -1.65
CA ASP A 486 2.27 -25.58 -0.97
C ASP A 486 2.84 -24.17 -1.12
N VAL A 487 4.16 -24.02 -0.98
CA VAL A 487 4.83 -22.73 -1.16
C VAL A 487 4.74 -22.28 -2.62
N LEU A 488 4.94 -23.19 -3.57
CA LEU A 488 4.87 -22.86 -5.00
C LEU A 488 3.45 -22.46 -5.42
N ASN A 489 2.43 -23.15 -4.91
CA ASN A 489 1.02 -22.89 -5.19
C ASN A 489 0.35 -21.96 -4.17
N PHE A 490 1.13 -21.26 -3.33
CA PHE A 490 0.60 -20.42 -2.26
C PHE A 490 -0.45 -19.43 -2.77
N ARG A 491 -1.58 -19.37 -2.05
CA ARG A 491 -2.62 -18.37 -2.18
C ARG A 491 -2.84 -17.71 -0.82
N ALA A 492 -2.99 -16.40 -0.81
CA ALA A 492 -3.16 -15.63 0.43
C ALA A 492 -4.49 -15.89 1.13
N TYR A 493 -5.48 -16.41 0.41
CA TYR A 493 -6.78 -16.81 0.93
C TYR A 493 -7.00 -18.32 0.74
N PRO A 494 -7.76 -18.96 1.64
CA PRO A 494 -8.08 -20.37 1.51
C PRO A 494 -8.85 -20.63 0.22
N GLU A 495 -8.63 -21.81 -0.37
CA GLU A 495 -9.22 -22.21 -1.65
C GLU A 495 -10.76 -22.08 -1.65
N ASP A 496 -11.37 -22.20 -0.48
CA ASP A 496 -12.82 -22.26 -0.27
C ASP A 496 -13.57 -20.91 -0.33
N ARG A 497 -12.87 -19.76 -0.29
CA ARG A 497 -13.54 -18.44 -0.31
C ARG A 497 -14.39 -18.23 -1.57
N ASP A 498 -13.88 -18.69 -2.70
CA ASP A 498 -14.53 -18.60 -4.00
C ASP A 498 -15.10 -19.97 -4.46
N GLU A 499 -15.06 -20.99 -3.60
CA GLU A 499 -15.72 -22.27 -3.87
C GLU A 499 -17.23 -22.14 -3.75
N PHE A 500 -17.95 -22.83 -4.63
CA PHE A 500 -19.39 -22.90 -4.56
C PHE A 500 -19.81 -23.64 -3.28
N VAL A 501 -20.55 -22.95 -2.41
CA VAL A 501 -21.25 -23.62 -1.30
C VAL A 501 -22.44 -24.40 -1.86
N TYR A 502 -22.31 -25.73 -1.88
CA TYR A 502 -23.39 -26.61 -2.30
C TYR A 502 -24.41 -26.80 -1.17
N GLY A 503 -25.64 -26.33 -1.38
CA GLY A 503 -26.71 -26.41 -0.39
C GLY A 503 -28.06 -25.97 -0.95
N LYS A 504 -29.06 -25.91 -0.06
CA LYS A 504 -30.39 -25.37 -0.36
C LYS A 504 -30.68 -24.23 0.60
N PHE A 505 -31.31 -23.17 0.12
CA PHE A 505 -31.87 -22.15 1.01
C PHE A 505 -32.93 -22.77 1.93
N PRO A 506 -33.16 -22.19 3.13
CA PRO A 506 -34.18 -22.69 4.05
C PRO A 506 -35.56 -22.81 3.39
N ALA A 507 -36.36 -23.77 3.85
CA ALA A 507 -37.75 -23.88 3.43
C ALA A 507 -38.49 -22.57 3.74
N GLY A 508 -39.14 -21.99 2.72
CA GLY A 508 -39.82 -20.69 2.84
C GLY A 508 -38.94 -19.46 2.52
N PHE A 509 -37.70 -19.64 2.05
CA PHE A 509 -36.90 -18.53 1.51
C PHE A 509 -37.61 -17.85 0.34
N GLN A 510 -37.67 -16.52 0.37
CA GLN A 510 -38.45 -15.71 -0.57
C GLN A 510 -37.58 -15.28 -1.74
N TRP A 511 -37.79 -15.89 -2.90
CA TRP A 511 -37.22 -15.43 -4.17
C TRP A 511 -38.14 -14.39 -4.81
N GLY A 512 -37.55 -13.31 -5.31
CA GLY A 512 -38.31 -12.21 -5.91
C GLY A 512 -37.50 -11.37 -6.89
N MET A 513 -38.23 -10.54 -7.63
CA MET A 513 -37.70 -9.50 -8.51
C MET A 513 -38.23 -8.13 -8.09
N ALA A 514 -37.54 -7.07 -8.47
CA ALA A 514 -37.87 -5.70 -8.05
C ALA A 514 -37.86 -4.72 -9.22
N THR A 515 -38.78 -3.75 -9.20
CA THR A 515 -38.85 -2.62 -10.14
C THR A 515 -39.17 -1.32 -9.41
N SER A 516 -39.08 -0.20 -10.12
CA SER A 516 -39.48 1.13 -9.64
C SER A 516 -40.45 1.80 -10.61
N ALA A 517 -41.45 2.50 -10.06
CA ALA A 517 -42.52 3.13 -10.82
C ALA A 517 -41.97 4.05 -11.92
N TYR A 518 -41.10 5.00 -11.57
CA TYR A 518 -40.57 5.97 -12.53
C TYR A 518 -39.78 5.30 -13.67
N GLN A 519 -39.01 4.24 -13.38
CA GLN A 519 -38.15 3.61 -14.39
C GLN A 519 -38.92 2.74 -15.39
N ILE A 520 -40.06 2.13 -15.01
CA ILE A 520 -40.72 1.11 -15.85
C ILE A 520 -42.13 1.44 -16.31
N GLU A 521 -42.86 2.32 -15.61
CA GLU A 521 -44.28 2.56 -15.92
C GLU A 521 -44.45 3.31 -17.24
N GLY A 522 -43.66 4.36 -17.46
CA GLY A 522 -43.92 5.36 -18.49
C GLY A 522 -45.24 6.09 -18.23
N ALA A 523 -45.94 6.48 -19.30
CA ALA A 523 -47.26 7.10 -19.22
C ALA A 523 -47.27 8.28 -18.23
N TRP A 524 -46.21 9.09 -18.29
CA TRP A 524 -45.83 10.04 -17.24
C TRP A 524 -46.88 11.13 -16.99
N ASN A 525 -47.66 11.47 -18.03
CA ASN A 525 -48.72 12.49 -18.04
C ASN A 525 -50.11 11.92 -18.40
N VAL A 526 -50.29 10.60 -18.34
CA VAL A 526 -51.54 9.95 -18.73
C VAL A 526 -52.44 9.73 -17.51
N ASP A 527 -53.76 9.71 -17.76
CA ASP A 527 -54.79 9.34 -16.78
C ASP A 527 -54.75 10.16 -15.48
N GLY A 528 -54.36 11.43 -15.60
CA GLY A 528 -54.38 12.39 -14.50
C GLY A 528 -53.20 12.29 -13.54
N LYS A 529 -52.11 11.56 -13.88
CA LYS A 529 -50.87 11.61 -13.10
C LYS A 529 -50.30 13.04 -13.09
N GLY A 530 -49.90 13.52 -11.92
CA GLY A 530 -49.17 14.77 -11.76
C GLY A 530 -47.66 14.64 -12.01
N PRO A 531 -46.95 15.74 -12.29
CA PRO A 531 -45.50 15.71 -12.45
C PRO A 531 -44.82 15.38 -11.12
N SER A 532 -43.81 14.52 -11.17
CA SER A 532 -42.85 14.27 -10.10
C SER A 532 -41.59 15.13 -10.29
N ILE A 533 -40.73 15.16 -9.28
CA ILE A 533 -39.42 15.81 -9.36
C ILE A 533 -38.54 15.25 -10.47
N TRP A 534 -38.70 13.96 -10.79
CA TRP A 534 -37.95 13.36 -11.87
C TRP A 534 -38.47 13.78 -13.24
N ASP A 535 -39.79 13.84 -13.42
CA ASP A 535 -40.39 14.32 -14.69
C ASP A 535 -39.82 15.72 -15.03
N VAL A 536 -39.82 16.64 -14.08
CA VAL A 536 -39.27 18.00 -14.31
C VAL A 536 -37.75 18.00 -14.50
N PHE A 537 -37.03 17.20 -13.71
CA PHE A 537 -35.57 17.16 -13.78
C PHE A 537 -35.08 16.69 -15.16
N VAL A 538 -35.70 15.64 -15.73
CA VAL A 538 -35.29 15.10 -17.05
C VAL A 538 -35.74 15.97 -18.22
N HIS A 539 -36.86 16.70 -18.10
CA HIS A 539 -37.31 17.65 -19.13
C HIS A 539 -36.51 18.97 -19.13
N THR A 540 -35.60 19.15 -18.18
CA THR A 540 -34.69 20.31 -18.15
C THR A 540 -33.41 19.98 -18.96
N PRO A 541 -33.13 20.70 -20.06
CA PRO A 541 -31.99 20.40 -20.91
C PRO A 541 -30.65 20.45 -20.16
N GLY A 542 -29.79 19.45 -20.42
CA GLY A 542 -28.44 19.32 -19.85
C GLY A 542 -28.36 18.54 -18.54
N ASN A 543 -29.49 18.18 -17.91
CA ASN A 543 -29.51 17.41 -16.67
C ASN A 543 -29.28 15.91 -16.87
N ILE A 544 -29.65 15.39 -18.05
CA ILE A 544 -29.52 13.98 -18.42
C ILE A 544 -28.70 13.88 -19.70
N HIS A 545 -27.91 12.82 -19.81
CA HIS A 545 -27.18 12.49 -21.04
C HIS A 545 -28.16 12.45 -22.23
N ASP A 546 -27.80 13.10 -23.34
CA ASP A 546 -28.64 13.22 -24.55
C ASP A 546 -30.07 13.76 -24.35
N ASN A 547 -30.37 14.37 -23.18
CA ASN A 547 -31.71 14.84 -22.81
C ASN A 547 -32.80 13.77 -22.90
N GLU A 548 -32.44 12.52 -22.60
CA GLU A 548 -33.41 11.42 -22.55
C GLU A 548 -34.45 11.61 -21.43
N THR A 549 -35.66 11.09 -21.64
CA THR A 549 -36.77 11.17 -20.68
C THR A 549 -37.32 9.78 -20.36
N ALA A 550 -38.01 9.65 -19.22
CA ALA A 550 -38.74 8.44 -18.85
C ALA A 550 -40.22 8.50 -19.29
N ASP A 551 -40.54 9.30 -20.31
CA ASP A 551 -41.92 9.52 -20.75
C ASP A 551 -42.55 8.22 -21.29
N ILE A 552 -41.74 7.44 -22.01
CA ILE A 552 -42.04 6.10 -22.53
C ILE A 552 -40.87 5.19 -22.16
N THR A 553 -41.11 4.23 -21.27
CA THR A 553 -40.10 3.26 -20.81
C THR A 553 -40.51 1.83 -21.22
N CYS A 554 -40.45 0.85 -20.31
CA CYS A 554 -40.96 -0.51 -20.54
C CYS A 554 -42.49 -0.55 -20.72
N ASN A 555 -43.17 0.57 -20.46
CA ASN A 555 -44.60 0.76 -20.68
C ASN A 555 -45.46 -0.17 -19.81
N SER A 556 -44.95 -0.53 -18.62
CA SER A 556 -45.61 -1.39 -17.64
C SER A 556 -46.95 -0.84 -17.15
N TYR A 557 -47.22 0.46 -17.37
CA TYR A 557 -48.55 1.02 -17.12
C TYR A 557 -49.64 0.31 -17.95
N TYR A 558 -49.32 -0.05 -19.19
CA TYR A 558 -50.25 -0.76 -20.09
C TYR A 558 -49.99 -2.27 -20.13
N ASN A 559 -48.74 -2.70 -19.88
CA ASN A 559 -48.29 -4.07 -20.09
C ASN A 559 -48.11 -4.89 -18.80
N TYR A 560 -48.71 -4.46 -17.68
CA TYR A 560 -48.51 -5.12 -16.39
C TYR A 560 -48.90 -6.60 -16.39
N LYS A 561 -49.79 -7.05 -17.28
CA LYS A 561 -50.17 -8.47 -17.38
C LYS A 561 -49.04 -9.30 -17.98
N GLU A 562 -48.44 -8.80 -19.05
CA GLU A 562 -47.28 -9.39 -19.71
C GLU A 562 -46.09 -9.45 -18.74
N ASP A 563 -45.87 -8.38 -17.97
CA ASP A 563 -44.85 -8.34 -16.92
C ASP A 563 -45.06 -9.43 -15.86
N VAL A 564 -46.30 -9.62 -15.40
CA VAL A 564 -46.64 -10.69 -14.46
C VAL A 564 -46.42 -12.08 -15.07
N GLN A 565 -46.68 -12.27 -16.37
CA GLN A 565 -46.37 -13.55 -17.03
C GLN A 565 -44.87 -13.82 -17.13
N MET A 566 -44.04 -12.79 -17.32
CA MET A 566 -42.58 -12.94 -17.29
C MET A 566 -42.11 -13.37 -15.89
N LEU A 567 -42.60 -12.73 -14.83
CA LEU A 567 -42.28 -13.10 -13.44
C LEU A 567 -42.65 -14.56 -13.14
N LYS A 568 -43.83 -14.99 -13.60
CA LYS A 568 -44.29 -16.38 -13.48
C LYS A 568 -43.38 -17.36 -14.20
N THR A 569 -42.89 -16.99 -15.39
CA THR A 569 -41.98 -17.81 -16.19
C THR A 569 -40.62 -17.99 -15.50
N VAL A 570 -40.11 -16.95 -14.84
CA VAL A 570 -38.88 -17.04 -14.02
C VAL A 570 -39.10 -17.92 -12.77
N GLY A 571 -40.34 -18.04 -12.30
CA GLY A 571 -40.71 -18.88 -11.17
C GLY A 571 -40.52 -18.20 -9.80
N VAL A 572 -40.41 -16.87 -9.77
CA VAL A 572 -40.39 -16.11 -8.51
C VAL A 572 -41.77 -16.05 -7.87
N ARG A 573 -41.81 -15.93 -6.55
CA ARG A 573 -43.07 -15.82 -5.78
C ARG A 573 -43.28 -14.46 -5.15
N ASN A 574 -42.33 -13.56 -5.24
CA ASN A 574 -42.44 -12.19 -4.72
C ASN A 574 -42.11 -11.21 -5.81
N TYR A 575 -42.92 -10.14 -5.89
CA TYR A 575 -42.61 -9.02 -6.77
C TYR A 575 -42.63 -7.73 -5.96
N ARG A 576 -41.47 -7.07 -5.94
CA ARG A 576 -41.31 -5.78 -5.31
C ARG A 576 -41.52 -4.68 -6.35
N PHE A 577 -42.46 -3.78 -6.13
CA PHE A 577 -42.65 -2.59 -6.96
C PHE A 577 -42.89 -1.37 -6.09
N SER A 578 -42.73 -0.17 -6.65
CA SER A 578 -43.11 1.07 -5.94
C SER A 578 -44.43 1.62 -6.47
N ILE A 579 -45.16 2.32 -5.61
CA ILE A 579 -46.30 3.14 -6.02
C ILE A 579 -45.76 4.54 -6.32
N SER A 580 -46.20 5.14 -7.41
CA SER A 580 -45.87 6.53 -7.71
C SER A 580 -46.80 7.48 -6.95
N TRP A 581 -46.21 8.33 -6.11
CA TRP A 581 -46.97 9.27 -5.30
C TRP A 581 -47.76 10.22 -6.19
N SER A 582 -47.12 10.83 -7.19
CA SER A 582 -47.79 11.77 -8.10
C SER A 582 -48.81 11.09 -9.02
N ARG A 583 -48.82 9.75 -9.13
CA ARG A 583 -49.87 9.02 -9.84
C ARG A 583 -51.12 8.82 -9.01
N ILE A 584 -50.97 8.56 -7.70
CA ILE A 584 -52.10 8.37 -6.78
C ILE A 584 -52.66 9.71 -6.30
N MET A 585 -51.80 10.68 -6.03
CA MET A 585 -52.13 12.04 -5.59
C MET A 585 -51.34 13.04 -6.46
N PRO A 586 -51.90 13.51 -7.59
CA PRO A 586 -51.25 14.41 -8.54
C PRO A 586 -50.67 15.70 -7.98
N ASP A 587 -51.34 16.33 -7.01
CA ASP A 587 -50.79 17.48 -6.28
C ASP A 587 -50.06 17.08 -4.98
N GLY A 588 -49.95 15.78 -4.71
CA GLY A 588 -49.33 15.20 -3.53
C GLY A 588 -50.25 15.07 -2.31
N THR A 589 -51.48 15.57 -2.36
CA THR A 589 -52.43 15.58 -1.24
C THR A 589 -53.63 14.65 -1.45
N PRO A 590 -54.31 14.20 -0.38
CA PRO A 590 -55.49 13.34 -0.52
C PRO A 590 -56.66 13.95 -1.31
N SER A 591 -56.76 15.28 -1.41
CA SER A 591 -57.80 15.96 -2.19
C SER A 591 -57.69 15.72 -3.70
N SER A 592 -56.51 15.34 -4.20
CA SER A 592 -56.31 15.07 -5.63
C SER A 592 -56.41 13.59 -5.99
N LEU A 593 -56.90 12.72 -5.09
CA LEU A 593 -56.89 11.26 -5.28
C LEU A 593 -57.34 10.83 -6.69
N ASN A 594 -56.41 10.24 -7.44
CA ASN A 594 -56.62 9.84 -8.82
C ASN A 594 -57.14 8.41 -8.92
N ALA A 595 -58.45 8.27 -9.19
CA ALA A 595 -59.10 6.96 -9.30
C ALA A 595 -58.48 6.03 -10.36
N LYS A 596 -57.97 6.57 -11.48
CA LYS A 596 -57.34 5.76 -12.53
C LYS A 596 -55.97 5.24 -12.12
N GLY A 597 -55.15 6.08 -11.47
CA GLY A 597 -53.90 5.66 -10.86
C GLY A 597 -54.10 4.56 -9.81
N VAL A 598 -55.11 4.70 -8.96
CA VAL A 598 -55.50 3.67 -7.99
C VAL A 598 -55.94 2.38 -8.68
N ALA A 599 -56.71 2.47 -9.77
CA ALA A 599 -57.14 1.31 -10.54
C ALA A 599 -55.95 0.54 -11.15
N TYR A 600 -54.93 1.23 -11.64
CA TYR A 600 -53.72 0.61 -12.16
C TYR A 600 -53.03 -0.29 -11.12
N TYR A 601 -52.71 0.24 -9.93
CA TYR A 601 -52.04 -0.57 -8.91
C TYR A 601 -52.94 -1.68 -8.37
N ASN A 602 -54.26 -1.46 -8.28
CA ASN A 602 -55.20 -2.53 -7.96
C ASN A 602 -55.14 -3.67 -8.99
N ASN A 603 -55.09 -3.34 -10.28
CA ASN A 603 -55.00 -4.33 -11.34
C ASN A 603 -53.70 -5.12 -11.27
N LEU A 604 -52.55 -4.44 -11.08
CA LEU A 604 -51.25 -5.09 -10.91
C LEU A 604 -51.23 -6.02 -9.68
N ILE A 605 -51.71 -5.54 -8.52
CA ILE A 605 -51.78 -6.34 -7.28
C ILE A 605 -52.67 -7.57 -7.48
N ASN A 606 -53.84 -7.40 -8.11
CA ASN A 606 -54.75 -8.50 -8.36
C ASN A 606 -54.17 -9.52 -9.34
N GLU A 607 -53.50 -9.06 -10.40
CA GLU A 607 -52.86 -9.92 -11.39
C GLU A 607 -51.71 -10.73 -10.76
N LEU A 608 -50.89 -10.12 -9.89
CA LEU A 608 -49.86 -10.82 -9.12
C LEU A 608 -50.46 -11.93 -8.26
N LEU A 609 -51.49 -11.61 -7.48
CA LEU A 609 -52.16 -12.59 -6.60
C LEU A 609 -52.84 -13.72 -7.38
N ALA A 610 -53.49 -13.39 -8.51
CA ALA A 610 -54.11 -14.37 -9.39
C ALA A 610 -53.07 -15.37 -9.96
N ASN A 611 -51.82 -14.95 -10.08
CA ASN A 611 -50.71 -15.79 -10.52
C ASN A 611 -49.87 -16.36 -9.36
N GLY A 612 -50.38 -16.32 -8.13
CA GLY A 612 -49.76 -16.93 -6.95
C GLY A 612 -48.50 -16.21 -6.45
N MET A 613 -48.34 -14.94 -6.80
CA MET A 613 -47.23 -14.09 -6.36
C MET A 613 -47.66 -13.13 -5.24
N HIS A 614 -46.74 -12.86 -4.33
CA HIS A 614 -46.91 -11.95 -3.21
C HIS A 614 -46.41 -10.55 -3.57
N PRO A 615 -47.26 -9.50 -3.50
CA PRO A 615 -46.84 -8.13 -3.72
C PRO A 615 -46.05 -7.59 -2.51
N MET A 616 -44.88 -7.02 -2.79
CA MET A 616 -44.07 -6.24 -1.85
C MET A 616 -44.03 -4.79 -2.32
N VAL A 617 -44.65 -3.88 -1.56
CA VAL A 617 -44.87 -2.51 -2.04
C VAL A 617 -43.91 -1.54 -1.38
N THR A 618 -43.22 -0.76 -2.21
CA THR A 618 -42.47 0.41 -1.79
C THR A 618 -43.35 1.67 -1.92
N ILE A 619 -43.55 2.40 -0.83
CA ILE A 619 -44.41 3.59 -0.80
C ILE A 619 -43.72 4.76 -1.50
N TYR A 620 -42.41 4.95 -1.30
CA TYR A 620 -41.66 6.04 -1.95
C TYR A 620 -40.37 5.56 -2.59
N HIS A 621 -40.18 5.93 -3.86
CA HIS A 621 -38.99 5.58 -4.64
C HIS A 621 -38.47 6.79 -5.42
N TRP A 622 -38.02 7.80 -4.66
CA TRP A 622 -37.37 9.02 -5.17
C TRP A 622 -38.25 9.92 -6.04
N ASP A 623 -39.54 9.63 -6.17
CA ASP A 623 -40.46 10.26 -7.11
C ASP A 623 -41.45 11.20 -6.41
N LEU A 624 -40.90 12.18 -5.68
CA LEU A 624 -41.70 13.17 -4.96
C LEU A 624 -42.62 13.94 -5.93
N PRO A 625 -43.90 14.22 -5.61
CA PRO A 625 -44.72 15.13 -6.39
C PRO A 625 -44.04 16.49 -6.51
N GLN A 626 -43.94 17.02 -7.73
CA GLN A 626 -43.23 18.26 -8.02
C GLN A 626 -43.81 19.45 -7.23
N ALA A 627 -45.11 19.43 -6.94
CA ALA A 627 -45.80 20.46 -6.18
C ALA A 627 -45.08 20.77 -4.85
N PHE A 628 -44.69 19.75 -4.08
CA PHE A 628 -44.00 19.95 -2.80
C PHE A 628 -42.59 20.50 -2.96
N GLN A 629 -41.90 20.14 -4.06
CA GLN A 629 -40.60 20.72 -4.36
C GLN A 629 -40.71 22.21 -4.68
N GLN A 630 -41.77 22.61 -5.39
CA GLN A 630 -42.01 23.99 -5.81
C GLN A 630 -42.52 24.88 -4.67
N THR A 631 -43.43 24.39 -3.83
CA THR A 631 -44.03 25.20 -2.77
C THR A 631 -43.12 25.36 -1.57
N ASP A 632 -42.50 24.27 -1.12
CA ASP A 632 -41.90 24.20 0.21
C ASP A 632 -40.47 23.67 0.22
N GLY A 633 -39.89 23.36 -0.95
CA GLY A 633 -38.52 22.85 -1.05
C GLY A 633 -38.37 21.35 -0.83
N GLY A 634 -39.47 20.59 -0.88
CA GLY A 634 -39.48 19.13 -0.82
C GLY A 634 -38.97 18.59 0.52
N TRP A 635 -37.96 17.72 0.48
CA TRP A 635 -37.42 17.08 1.70
C TRP A 635 -36.67 18.04 2.62
N LEU A 636 -36.38 19.27 2.20
CA LEU A 636 -35.76 20.27 3.07
C LEU A 636 -36.74 20.88 4.10
N ASN A 637 -38.04 20.67 3.94
CA ASN A 637 -39.07 21.24 4.80
C ASN A 637 -39.84 20.14 5.54
N ASP A 638 -40.15 20.37 6.82
CA ASP A 638 -40.75 19.37 7.69
C ASP A 638 -42.27 19.20 7.48
N THR A 639 -42.92 20.11 6.76
CA THR A 639 -44.32 19.94 6.32
C THR A 639 -44.52 18.67 5.49
N ILE A 640 -43.48 18.19 4.80
CA ILE A 640 -43.50 16.96 4.02
C ILE A 640 -43.77 15.71 4.87
N ILE A 641 -43.49 15.78 6.17
CA ILE A 641 -43.69 14.65 7.09
C ILE A 641 -45.17 14.29 7.17
N ASP A 642 -46.03 15.30 7.32
CA ASP A 642 -47.47 15.06 7.40
C ASP A 642 -48.07 14.67 6.03
N ALA A 643 -47.59 15.29 4.96
CA ALA A 643 -47.99 14.94 3.60
C ALA A 643 -47.67 13.46 3.28
N TYR A 644 -46.45 13.01 3.60
CA TYR A 644 -46.04 11.63 3.40
C TYR A 644 -46.84 10.67 4.29
N ARG A 645 -47.12 11.04 5.55
CA ARG A 645 -47.97 10.27 6.46
C ARG A 645 -49.36 10.04 5.86
N GLN A 646 -50.00 11.09 5.33
CA GLN A 646 -51.32 10.99 4.71
C GLN A 646 -51.31 10.15 3.43
N TYR A 647 -50.26 10.27 2.61
CA TYR A 647 -50.07 9.44 1.44
C TYR A 647 -49.92 7.95 1.81
N ALA A 648 -49.06 7.64 2.77
CA ALA A 648 -48.88 6.28 3.28
C ALA A 648 -50.18 5.72 3.88
N ASP A 649 -50.91 6.50 4.69
CA ASP A 649 -52.22 6.11 5.22
C ASP A 649 -53.19 5.68 4.11
N LYS A 650 -53.25 6.48 3.03
CA LYS A 650 -54.10 6.18 1.88
C LYS A 650 -53.63 4.93 1.11
N CYS A 651 -52.33 4.71 0.95
CA CYS A 651 -51.81 3.46 0.38
C CYS A 651 -52.21 2.23 1.21
N PHE A 652 -52.14 2.31 2.54
CA PHE A 652 -52.56 1.22 3.43
C PHE A 652 -54.07 0.97 3.37
N GLU A 653 -54.86 2.03 3.29
CA GLU A 653 -56.32 1.96 3.13
C GLU A 653 -56.70 1.26 1.83
N LEU A 654 -56.06 1.63 0.71
CA LEU A 654 -56.43 1.17 -0.63
C LEU A 654 -55.94 -0.24 -0.96
N PHE A 655 -54.77 -0.63 -0.43
CA PHE A 655 -54.08 -1.84 -0.88
C PHE A 655 -53.70 -2.82 0.24
N GLY A 656 -53.80 -2.41 1.51
CA GLY A 656 -53.35 -3.20 2.66
C GLY A 656 -54.19 -4.45 2.95
N ASP A 657 -55.38 -4.55 2.36
CA ASP A 657 -56.17 -5.78 2.34
C ASP A 657 -55.41 -6.93 1.66
N ARG A 658 -54.64 -6.63 0.61
CA ARG A 658 -53.89 -7.59 -0.23
C ARG A 658 -52.37 -7.54 -0.06
N VAL A 659 -51.81 -6.38 0.29
CA VAL A 659 -50.37 -6.17 0.44
C VAL A 659 -49.93 -6.41 1.87
N LYS A 660 -48.97 -7.33 2.06
CA LYS A 660 -48.48 -7.75 3.38
C LYS A 660 -47.02 -7.39 3.66
N LEU A 661 -46.29 -6.89 2.66
CA LEU A 661 -44.90 -6.47 2.81
C LEU A 661 -44.78 -5.03 2.34
N TRP A 662 -44.51 -4.13 3.28
CA TRP A 662 -44.41 -2.69 3.03
C TRP A 662 -43.00 -2.18 3.26
N ILE A 663 -42.52 -1.37 2.32
CA ILE A 663 -41.27 -0.62 2.37
C ILE A 663 -41.62 0.86 2.28
N THR A 664 -41.28 1.65 3.29
CA THR A 664 -41.63 3.09 3.28
C THR A 664 -40.79 3.86 2.27
N PHE A 665 -39.46 3.66 2.29
CA PHE A 665 -38.50 4.37 1.45
C PHE A 665 -37.57 3.36 0.77
N ASN A 666 -37.36 3.52 -0.53
CA ASN A 666 -36.21 2.94 -1.21
C ASN A 666 -34.99 3.84 -1.00
N GLU A 667 -33.91 3.29 -0.42
CA GLU A 667 -32.57 3.88 -0.48
C GLU A 667 -32.52 5.38 -0.14
N PRO A 668 -32.91 5.77 1.09
CA PRO A 668 -33.08 7.19 1.46
C PRO A 668 -31.79 8.02 1.36
N TRP A 669 -30.63 7.36 1.39
CA TRP A 669 -29.33 8.00 1.12
C TRP A 669 -29.28 8.63 -0.28
N VAL A 670 -29.85 7.98 -1.30
CA VAL A 670 -29.82 8.50 -2.67
C VAL A 670 -30.68 9.75 -2.79
N SER A 671 -31.90 9.74 -2.25
CA SER A 671 -32.75 10.94 -2.22
C SER A 671 -32.07 12.09 -1.49
N SER A 672 -31.46 11.83 -0.33
CA SER A 672 -30.83 12.88 0.48
C SER A 672 -29.51 13.39 -0.13
N ILE A 673 -28.54 12.50 -0.36
CA ILE A 673 -27.20 12.89 -0.83
C ILE A 673 -27.22 13.25 -2.32
N ASN A 674 -27.69 12.37 -3.21
CA ASN A 674 -27.65 12.71 -4.63
C ASN A 674 -28.68 13.80 -5.00
N GLY A 675 -29.81 13.87 -4.30
CA GLY A 675 -30.87 14.85 -4.59
C GLY A 675 -30.66 16.24 -3.98
N TYR A 676 -30.14 16.34 -2.74
CA TYR A 676 -30.08 17.61 -1.99
C TYR A 676 -28.69 18.01 -1.48
N GLU A 677 -27.71 17.10 -1.47
CA GLU A 677 -26.32 17.43 -1.14
C GLU A 677 -25.53 17.77 -2.40
N ASN A 678 -25.47 16.81 -3.33
CA ASN A 678 -24.63 16.88 -4.52
C ASN A 678 -25.37 17.50 -5.71
N GLY A 679 -26.69 17.31 -5.81
CA GLY A 679 -27.50 17.75 -6.95
C GLY A 679 -27.36 16.87 -8.20
N ASN A 680 -26.82 15.66 -8.07
CA ASN A 680 -26.63 14.72 -9.18
C ASN A 680 -27.92 14.04 -9.64
N HIS A 681 -28.93 13.95 -8.76
CA HIS A 681 -30.25 13.35 -9.04
C HIS A 681 -31.34 14.40 -8.79
N ALA A 682 -32.56 14.16 -9.30
CA ALA A 682 -33.72 14.99 -8.96
C ALA A 682 -33.87 15.15 -7.43
N PRO A 683 -34.18 16.35 -6.92
CA PRO A 683 -34.55 17.57 -7.65
C PRO A 683 -33.38 18.40 -8.22
N GLY A 684 -32.13 17.96 -8.12
CA GLY A 684 -30.96 18.68 -8.63
C GLY A 684 -30.45 19.77 -7.69
N ILE A 685 -30.71 19.65 -6.39
CA ILE A 685 -30.31 20.65 -5.40
C ILE A 685 -28.90 20.33 -4.89
N SER A 686 -27.99 21.28 -5.04
CA SER A 686 -26.64 21.21 -4.49
C SER A 686 -26.55 22.11 -3.26
N MET A 687 -26.52 21.51 -2.07
CA MET A 687 -26.30 22.22 -0.80
C MET A 687 -25.29 21.46 0.08
N PRO A 688 -23.99 21.46 -0.30
CA PRO A 688 -22.96 20.71 0.42
C PRO A 688 -22.83 21.11 1.90
N GLY A 689 -22.60 20.11 2.75
CA GLY A 689 -22.48 20.20 4.20
C GLY A 689 -23.80 20.33 4.96
N ARG A 690 -24.96 20.37 4.28
CA ARG A 690 -26.24 20.71 4.94
C ARG A 690 -27.46 20.03 4.33
N GLY A 691 -27.60 20.00 3.01
CA GLY A 691 -28.83 19.59 2.34
C GLY A 691 -29.15 18.11 2.53
N GLY A 692 -28.14 17.25 2.41
CA GLY A 692 -28.27 15.82 2.66
C GLY A 692 -28.75 15.52 4.07
N TYR A 693 -28.22 16.22 5.08
CA TYR A 693 -28.59 15.99 6.48
C TYR A 693 -30.02 16.42 6.82
N ILE A 694 -30.46 17.58 6.32
CA ILE A 694 -31.84 18.05 6.54
C ILE A 694 -32.83 17.11 5.84
N ALA A 695 -32.57 16.77 4.57
CA ALA A 695 -33.42 15.85 3.82
C ALA A 695 -33.49 14.47 4.50
N ALA A 696 -32.35 13.90 4.91
CA ALA A 696 -32.31 12.63 5.63
C ALA A 696 -33.08 12.68 6.96
N HIS A 697 -32.95 13.78 7.72
CA HIS A 697 -33.68 13.95 8.98
C HIS A 697 -35.19 13.92 8.78
N ASN A 698 -35.70 14.65 7.79
CA ASN A 698 -37.14 14.66 7.48
C ASN A 698 -37.61 13.30 6.93
N ILE A 699 -36.82 12.64 6.07
CA ILE A 699 -37.13 11.29 5.57
C ILE A 699 -37.25 10.28 6.73
N ILE A 700 -36.34 10.32 7.72
CA ILE A 700 -36.40 9.43 8.90
C ILE A 700 -37.69 9.69 9.70
N ARG A 701 -38.06 10.96 9.91
CA ARG A 701 -39.30 11.32 10.61
C ARG A 701 -40.54 10.88 9.83
N SER A 702 -40.54 11.03 8.50
CA SER A 702 -41.61 10.55 7.60
C SER A 702 -41.76 9.04 7.63
N HIS A 703 -40.65 8.29 7.63
CA HIS A 703 -40.66 6.84 7.82
C HIS A 703 -41.35 6.46 9.13
N ALA A 704 -40.93 7.07 10.24
CA ALA A 704 -41.51 6.80 11.55
C ALA A 704 -43.01 7.14 11.59
N ALA A 705 -43.43 8.27 10.99
CA ALA A 705 -44.83 8.67 10.93
C ALA A 705 -45.69 7.64 10.17
N ALA A 706 -45.24 7.17 9.00
CA ALA A 706 -45.92 6.14 8.22
C ALA A 706 -45.97 4.79 8.96
N TYR A 707 -44.87 4.38 9.60
CA TYR A 707 -44.83 3.17 10.42
C TYR A 707 -45.87 3.22 11.53
N HIS A 708 -45.93 4.32 12.30
CA HIS A 708 -46.86 4.44 13.41
C HIS A 708 -48.33 4.47 12.96
N VAL A 709 -48.64 5.07 11.80
CA VAL A 709 -50.00 5.00 11.23
C VAL A 709 -50.39 3.56 10.98
N TYR A 710 -49.52 2.75 10.36
CA TYR A 710 -49.87 1.35 10.15
C TYR A 710 -49.98 0.55 11.42
N ASP A 711 -48.98 0.70 12.30
CA ASP A 711 -48.90 -0.06 13.55
C ASP A 711 -50.15 0.11 14.39
N THR A 712 -50.65 1.35 14.47
CA THR A 712 -51.80 1.70 15.30
C THR A 712 -53.14 1.45 14.61
N LYS A 713 -53.26 1.72 13.30
CA LYS A 713 -54.56 1.69 12.58
C LYS A 713 -54.82 0.39 11.83
N TYR A 714 -53.79 -0.27 11.31
CA TYR A 714 -53.95 -1.33 10.30
C TYR A 714 -53.32 -2.66 10.67
N ARG A 715 -52.28 -2.72 11.53
CA ARG A 715 -51.57 -3.97 11.81
C ARG A 715 -52.49 -5.07 12.32
N ALA A 716 -53.40 -4.73 13.22
CA ALA A 716 -54.33 -5.70 13.83
C ALA A 716 -55.29 -6.33 12.81
N THR A 717 -55.66 -5.61 11.75
CA THR A 717 -56.65 -6.06 10.75
C THR A 717 -56.00 -6.59 9.47
N GLN A 718 -54.82 -6.12 9.11
CA GLN A 718 -54.16 -6.44 7.84
C GLN A 718 -53.01 -7.44 7.98
N GLY A 719 -52.37 -7.56 9.15
CA GLY A 719 -51.35 -8.57 9.45
C GLY A 719 -50.03 -8.47 8.66
N GLY A 720 -49.68 -7.32 8.09
CA GLY A 720 -48.46 -7.12 7.31
C GLY A 720 -47.20 -6.84 8.14
N LEU A 721 -46.03 -7.12 7.54
CA LEU A 721 -44.69 -6.85 8.06
C LEU A 721 -44.09 -5.57 7.44
N TYR A 722 -43.18 -4.92 8.18
CA TYR A 722 -42.63 -3.57 7.89
C TYR A 722 -41.11 -3.61 7.76
N CYS A 723 -40.57 -2.90 6.78
CA CYS A 723 -39.12 -2.71 6.64
C CYS A 723 -38.77 -1.32 6.08
N LEU A 724 -37.61 -0.80 6.47
CA LEU A 724 -36.90 0.29 5.78
C LEU A 724 -35.77 -0.32 4.96
N LEU A 725 -35.68 -0.03 3.67
CA LEU A 725 -34.63 -0.58 2.80
C LEU A 725 -33.42 0.38 2.76
N LEU A 726 -32.29 -0.07 3.30
CA LEU A 726 -31.03 0.66 3.34
C LEU A 726 -30.10 0.18 2.23
N VAL A 727 -29.37 1.10 1.60
CA VAL A 727 -28.21 0.74 0.76
C VAL A 727 -27.09 0.32 1.68
N VAL A 728 -26.63 -0.91 1.55
CA VAL A 728 -25.36 -1.36 2.12
C VAL A 728 -24.43 -1.60 0.94
N LYS A 729 -23.52 -0.65 0.68
CA LYS A 729 -22.31 -0.95 -0.09
C LYS A 729 -21.33 -1.56 0.90
N ASP A 730 -20.81 -2.74 0.57
CA ASP A 730 -19.68 -3.29 1.29
C ASP A 730 -18.49 -2.34 1.08
N ILE A 731 -18.08 -1.67 2.16
CA ILE A 731 -16.83 -0.93 2.21
C ILE A 731 -15.83 -1.88 2.86
N SER A 732 -15.28 -2.78 2.05
CA SER A 732 -14.24 -3.70 2.48
C SER A 732 -12.90 -2.98 2.59
N GLN A 733 -12.79 -2.11 3.59
CA GLN A 733 -11.52 -1.99 4.32
C GLN A 733 -11.53 -3.13 5.34
N HIS A 734 -10.62 -4.09 5.15
CA HIS A 734 -10.41 -5.28 5.98
C HIS A 734 -10.70 -5.01 7.47
N ARG A 735 -11.87 -5.44 7.94
CA ARG A 735 -12.19 -5.46 9.37
C ARG A 735 -11.64 -6.77 9.92
N SER A 736 -10.58 -6.68 10.71
CA SER A 736 -10.02 -7.78 11.47
C SER A 736 -11.07 -8.39 12.41
N ASP A 737 -11.00 -9.69 12.62
CA ASP A 737 -11.93 -10.52 13.42
C ASP A 737 -12.02 -10.17 14.93
N SER A 738 -11.45 -9.04 15.36
CA SER A 738 -11.42 -8.64 16.77
C SER A 738 -12.75 -8.08 17.31
N VAL A 739 -13.64 -7.55 16.45
CA VAL A 739 -14.88 -6.87 16.89
C VAL A 739 -16.01 -7.85 17.27
N PHE A 740 -15.93 -9.13 16.89
CA PHE A 740 -16.93 -10.12 17.31
C PHE A 740 -16.78 -10.59 18.77
N SER A 741 -15.66 -10.26 19.43
CA SER A 741 -15.45 -10.58 20.85
C SER A 741 -16.17 -9.62 21.80
N SER A 742 -16.39 -8.36 21.40
CA SER A 742 -16.97 -7.32 22.28
C SER A 742 -18.50 -7.26 22.28
N PHE A 743 -19.18 -7.91 21.33
CA PHE A 743 -20.66 -7.96 21.29
C PHE A 743 -21.29 -9.17 22.02
N LYS A 744 -20.48 -10.08 22.59
CA LYS A 744 -20.98 -11.17 23.44
C LYS A 744 -21.17 -10.79 24.91
N ALA A 745 -20.86 -9.55 25.31
CA ALA A 745 -20.97 -9.09 26.68
C ALA A 745 -22.01 -7.97 26.89
N SER A 746 -23.23 -8.11 26.36
CA SER A 746 -24.38 -7.32 26.85
C SER A 746 -25.71 -8.05 26.63
N LYS A 747 -25.89 -9.16 27.36
CA LYS A 747 -27.22 -9.68 27.70
C LYS A 747 -27.36 -9.76 29.22
N VAL A 748 -27.77 -8.65 29.82
CA VAL A 748 -28.59 -8.69 31.05
C VAL A 748 -29.74 -7.70 30.84
N LEU A 749 -30.81 -8.21 30.24
CA LEU A 749 -32.15 -7.66 30.36
C LEU A 749 -32.53 -7.66 31.85
N LYS A 750 -32.51 -6.50 32.51
CA LYS A 750 -33.30 -6.29 33.72
C LYS A 750 -34.70 -5.86 33.30
N ARG A 751 -35.63 -6.83 33.30
CA ARG A 751 -37.05 -6.57 33.59
C ARG A 751 -37.13 -5.99 35.00
N ARG A 752 -37.76 -4.83 35.19
CA ARG A 752 -38.55 -4.51 36.39
C ARG A 752 -39.66 -3.51 36.07
N SER A 753 -40.86 -3.95 36.48
CA SER A 753 -42.15 -3.26 36.70
C SER A 753 -42.69 -2.37 35.60
#